data_AF-A0A017SXS9-F1
#
_entry.id   AF-A0A017SXS9-F1
#
_cell.length_a   1.000
_cell.length_b   1.000
_cell.length_c   1.000
_cell.angle_alpha   90.00
_cell.angle_beta   90.00
_cell.angle_gamma   90.00
#
_symmetry.space_group_name_H-M   'P 1'
#
loop_
_entity.id
_entity.type
_entity.pdbx_description
1 polymer ?
#
loop_
_entity_poly.entity_id
_entity_poly.type
_entity_poly.pdbx_seq_one_letter_code
_entity_poly.pdbx_strand_id
1 'polypeptide(L)'
;MPGDDGSHRALMTEALQALQVKRLVLALHDPSFPSDPQEEIGRGSPYTAGGQRFLKFAASLGFNAIQLGPQGELSSDNPSPYDGALFARSTLSIALAPLTEPGRWGQLLSPEALAEAVAAREGGDPGAPRAGGAEAGGSAASAGSARGSVPPATPRGRRPERARHGVAWAAQQRALRSAWATFKAARAAASPHPTIAALAARLTAFRRHQAGWLTRDALYDPLCARHGNGHFLHWPESIDRRLFAPDRGEEVACLARVRELSAEHAEWVEEHAFRQLIAHEQHAALREVTGALGLRLYGDLQIGMPPRDHWAYNALLMRAYRMGAPPSRTNPLGQPWGYPVLDPDQLRGAAGGFFRARIEKALEAYDGLRVDHPHGLVDPWVYLDEAPDPGEAVRAGARLFSSPRLPDHPALSRFALAAPFQLDRSLPRHADAWVTSLSPTQVDQYALLVDSLVSAARARGREKADLAFEVLSTLPLPVRASLERHGLGRFRVTQKANLRDPLDVYRSEHAVAADWMMVSTHDTPSLWQVLDRWRTEGALEAQAAYLAERLAPQEDQVASLARAFSRDPMLLARAKFADLFASGAAHVSIFFADLFGMKEPYNQPGTVSDANWSLRVPPDYQRHYTLHASRGAALDLPRVLAMALRARGGAMREDRAALADKLMALPAAPPAGV
;
A
#
# COMPACT_ATOMS: atom_id res chain seq x y z
N MET A 1 3.89 -20.32 34.11
CA MET A 1 4.61 -19.04 33.93
C MET A 1 3.55 -17.98 33.78
N PRO A 2 3.49 -16.94 34.63
CA PRO A 2 2.53 -15.86 34.43
C PRO A 2 2.82 -15.19 33.07
N GLY A 3 1.77 -14.78 32.36
CA GLY A 3 1.90 -14.02 31.12
C GLY A 3 2.68 -12.71 31.34
N ASP A 4 3.26 -12.19 30.26
CA ASP A 4 3.97 -10.91 30.22
C ASP A 4 3.15 -9.82 30.94
N ASP A 5 3.69 -9.30 32.04
CA ASP A 5 3.11 -8.24 32.88
C ASP A 5 3.19 -6.84 32.22
N GLY A 6 3.53 -6.80 30.93
CA GLY A 6 3.77 -5.59 30.16
C GLY A 6 5.25 -5.19 30.12
N SER A 7 6.13 -5.90 30.83
CA SER A 7 7.57 -5.63 30.85
C SER A 7 8.23 -5.75 29.48
N HIS A 8 7.81 -6.71 28.63
CA HIS A 8 8.38 -6.86 27.28
C HIS A 8 8.15 -5.59 26.45
N ARG A 9 6.90 -5.14 26.37
CA ARG A 9 6.52 -3.97 25.59
C ARG A 9 7.10 -2.67 26.15
N ALA A 10 7.21 -2.55 27.47
CA ALA A 10 7.84 -1.40 28.12
C ALA A 10 9.32 -1.29 27.72
N LEU A 11 10.07 -2.40 27.77
CA LEU A 11 11.48 -2.44 27.37
C LEU A 11 11.68 -2.15 25.88
N MET A 12 10.80 -2.67 24.99
CA MET A 12 10.84 -2.30 23.57
C MET A 12 10.63 -0.80 23.38
N THR A 13 9.69 -0.20 24.12
CA THR A 13 9.39 1.23 24.03
C THR A 13 10.57 2.08 24.50
N GLU A 14 11.19 1.72 25.64
CA GLU A 14 12.38 2.38 26.16
C GLU A 14 13.55 2.31 25.17
N ALA A 15 13.75 1.15 24.54
CA ALA A 15 14.79 0.96 23.53
C ALA A 15 14.58 1.83 22.28
N LEU A 16 13.35 1.89 21.76
CA LEU A 16 13.01 2.76 20.64
C LEU A 16 13.22 4.24 20.98
N GLN A 17 12.85 4.67 22.19
CA GLN A 17 13.09 6.03 22.66
C GLN A 17 14.59 6.36 22.75
N ALA A 18 15.40 5.44 23.31
CA ALA A 18 16.84 5.60 23.40
C ALA A 18 17.52 5.68 22.02
N LEU A 19 16.94 5.01 21.01
CA LEU A 19 17.35 5.05 19.60
C LEU A 19 16.68 6.19 18.81
N GLN A 20 15.82 6.99 19.45
CA GLN A 20 15.05 8.08 18.84
C GLN A 20 14.11 7.64 17.70
N VAL A 21 13.71 6.37 17.70
CA VAL A 21 12.73 5.81 16.77
C VAL A 21 11.32 6.09 17.29
N LYS A 22 10.61 6.94 16.57
CA LYS A 22 9.22 7.35 16.88
C LYS A 22 8.18 6.42 16.29
N ARG A 23 8.47 5.81 15.14
CA ARG A 23 7.56 4.92 14.41
C ARG A 23 8.27 3.62 14.08
N LEU A 24 7.80 2.53 14.69
CA LEU A 24 8.14 1.17 14.29
C LEU A 24 6.88 0.55 13.69
N VAL A 25 6.84 0.47 12.37
CA VAL A 25 5.66 0.12 11.58
C VAL A 25 5.78 -1.31 11.08
N LEU A 26 4.71 -2.10 11.25
CA LEU A 26 4.54 -3.37 10.53
C LEU A 26 3.64 -3.13 9.32
N ALA A 27 4.17 -3.33 8.12
CA ALA A 27 3.45 -3.17 6.86
C ALA A 27 2.95 -4.52 6.33
N LEU A 28 1.66 -4.58 6.01
CA LEU A 28 0.99 -5.72 5.36
C LEU A 28 -0.33 -5.28 4.74
N HIS A 29 -0.79 -5.99 3.72
CA HIS A 29 -2.07 -5.68 3.09
C HIS A 29 -3.18 -6.57 3.66
N ASP A 30 -4.43 -6.12 3.59
CA ASP A 30 -5.62 -6.85 4.05
C ASP A 30 -5.64 -8.37 3.72
N PRO A 31 -5.42 -8.82 2.47
CA PRO A 31 -5.50 -10.24 2.15
C PRO A 31 -4.45 -11.08 2.88
N SER A 32 -3.36 -10.46 3.35
CA SER A 32 -2.26 -11.12 4.06
C SER A 32 -2.58 -11.43 5.52
N PHE A 33 -3.63 -10.85 6.11
CA PHE A 33 -4.00 -11.16 7.48
C PHE A 33 -4.37 -12.65 7.64
N PRO A 34 -4.05 -13.26 8.79
CA PRO A 34 -4.55 -14.59 9.11
C PRO A 34 -6.06 -14.50 9.41
N SER A 35 -6.74 -15.64 9.42
CA SER A 35 -8.15 -15.73 9.81
C SER A 35 -8.39 -17.01 10.59
N ASP A 36 -9.40 -16.97 11.45
CA ASP A 36 -9.82 -18.17 12.18
C ASP A 36 -10.45 -19.16 11.22
N PRO A 37 -10.38 -20.48 11.50
CA PRO A 37 -10.98 -21.49 10.63
C PRO A 37 -12.46 -21.19 10.29
N GLN A 38 -13.20 -20.61 11.24
CA GLN A 38 -14.61 -20.23 11.08
C GLN A 38 -14.87 -18.90 10.33
N GLU A 39 -13.83 -18.14 10.01
CA GLU A 39 -13.90 -16.86 9.28
C GLU A 39 -13.15 -16.91 7.94
N GLU A 40 -12.55 -18.06 7.62
CA GLU A 40 -11.56 -18.19 6.55
C GLU A 40 -12.22 -18.53 5.21
N ILE A 41 -12.45 -17.48 4.40
CA ILE A 41 -13.07 -17.60 3.06
C ILE A 41 -12.05 -17.65 1.91
N GLY A 42 -10.76 -17.85 2.21
CA GLY A 42 -9.67 -17.83 1.24
C GLY A 42 -8.94 -16.47 1.14
N ARG A 43 -9.27 -15.49 1.98
CA ARG A 43 -8.64 -14.17 2.05
C ARG A 43 -8.66 -13.65 3.49
N GLY A 44 -7.55 -13.06 3.93
CA GLY A 44 -7.47 -12.39 5.23
C GLY A 44 -8.29 -11.11 5.32
N SER A 45 -8.50 -10.61 6.53
CA SER A 45 -8.98 -9.23 6.76
C SER A 45 -8.54 -8.75 8.14
N PRO A 46 -8.20 -7.46 8.31
CA PRO A 46 -7.94 -6.90 9.63
C PRO A 46 -9.20 -6.79 10.51
N TYR A 47 -10.40 -6.95 9.93
CA TYR A 47 -11.68 -6.80 10.65
C TYR A 47 -12.11 -8.09 11.37
N THR A 48 -11.56 -9.24 10.98
CA THR A 48 -11.90 -10.56 11.57
C THR A 48 -11.30 -10.72 12.97
N ALA A 49 -11.84 -11.66 13.76
CA ALA A 49 -11.28 -11.97 15.07
C ALA A 49 -9.84 -12.48 14.97
N GLY A 50 -9.55 -13.31 13.96
CA GLY A 50 -8.18 -13.77 13.66
C GLY A 50 -7.22 -12.62 13.31
N GLY A 51 -7.68 -11.66 12.50
CA GLY A 51 -6.92 -10.45 12.16
C GLY A 51 -6.64 -9.57 13.38
N GLN A 52 -7.63 -9.37 14.25
CA GLN A 52 -7.46 -8.59 15.48
C GLN A 52 -6.51 -9.26 16.48
N ARG A 53 -6.48 -10.59 16.57
CA ARG A 53 -5.47 -11.30 17.38
C ARG A 53 -4.07 -11.14 16.82
N PHE A 54 -3.92 -11.10 15.50
CA PHE A 54 -2.64 -10.79 14.88
C PHE A 54 -2.16 -9.36 15.20
N LEU A 55 -3.07 -8.38 15.24
CA LEU A 55 -2.75 -7.01 15.67
C LEU A 55 -2.25 -6.98 17.13
N LYS A 56 -2.89 -7.74 18.02
CA LYS A 56 -2.44 -7.91 19.42
C LYS A 56 -1.04 -8.51 19.48
N PHE A 57 -0.75 -9.50 18.65
CA PHE A 57 0.58 -10.09 18.52
C PHE A 57 1.62 -9.09 18.01
N ALA A 58 1.30 -8.31 16.97
CA ALA A 58 2.20 -7.26 16.49
C ALA A 58 2.50 -6.22 17.58
N ALA A 59 1.48 -5.77 18.33
CA ALA A 59 1.66 -4.86 19.44
C ALA A 59 2.54 -5.45 20.56
N SER A 60 2.40 -6.75 20.84
CA SER A 60 3.19 -7.41 21.89
C SER A 60 4.67 -7.60 21.53
N LEU A 61 5.00 -7.62 20.23
CA LEU A 61 6.39 -7.59 19.74
C LEU A 61 7.05 -6.21 19.86
N GLY A 62 6.28 -5.15 20.13
CA GLY A 62 6.80 -3.78 20.27
C GLY A 62 6.53 -2.85 19.07
N PHE A 63 5.80 -3.30 18.05
CA PHE A 63 5.31 -2.39 17.00
C PHE A 63 4.37 -1.34 17.61
N ASN A 64 4.44 -0.11 17.11
CA ASN A 64 3.58 1.00 17.54
C ASN A 64 2.74 1.58 16.39
N ALA A 65 2.80 0.96 15.21
CA ALA A 65 1.96 1.28 14.07
C ALA A 65 1.80 0.08 13.13
N ILE A 66 0.69 0.09 12.38
CA ILE A 66 0.37 -0.86 11.31
C ILE A 66 0.12 -0.06 10.05
N GLN A 67 0.77 -0.44 8.94
CA GLN A 67 0.48 0.14 7.64
C GLN A 67 -0.25 -0.89 6.78
N LEU A 68 -1.45 -0.51 6.33
CA LEU A 68 -2.22 -1.25 5.34
C LEU A 68 -1.85 -0.77 3.93
N GLY A 69 -2.06 -1.62 2.93
CA GLY A 69 -2.08 -1.18 1.53
C GLY A 69 -3.34 -0.39 1.20
N PRO A 70 -3.51 0.05 -0.06
CA PRO A 70 -4.75 0.66 -0.51
C PRO A 70 -5.96 -0.24 -0.23
N GLN A 71 -7.02 0.32 0.37
CA GLN A 71 -8.23 -0.42 0.75
C GLN A 71 -9.43 -0.08 -0.15
N GLY A 72 -9.18 0.31 -1.40
CA GLY A 72 -10.21 0.63 -2.38
C GLY A 72 -11.03 -0.59 -2.82
N GLU A 73 -12.28 -0.39 -3.27
CA GLU A 73 -13.03 -1.44 -3.97
C GLU A 73 -12.30 -1.85 -5.24
N LEU A 74 -12.11 -3.16 -5.44
CA LEU A 74 -11.38 -3.72 -6.57
C LEU A 74 -12.35 -4.19 -7.66
N SER A 75 -11.87 -4.19 -8.91
CA SER A 75 -12.55 -4.93 -9.96
C SER A 75 -12.45 -6.44 -9.71
N SER A 76 -13.33 -7.22 -10.33
CA SER A 76 -13.36 -8.68 -10.15
C SER A 76 -12.18 -9.41 -10.79
N ASP A 77 -11.50 -8.77 -11.74
CA ASP A 77 -10.45 -9.34 -12.60
C ASP A 77 -9.03 -8.89 -12.22
N ASN A 78 -8.88 -7.85 -11.39
CA ASN A 78 -7.58 -7.35 -10.96
C ASN A 78 -7.47 -7.29 -9.43
N PRO A 79 -6.69 -8.20 -8.80
CA PRO A 79 -6.53 -8.21 -7.35
C PRO A 79 -5.54 -7.15 -6.83
N SER A 80 -4.94 -6.32 -7.71
CA SER A 80 -3.98 -5.30 -7.31
C SER A 80 -4.62 -4.20 -6.48
N PRO A 81 -4.18 -3.96 -5.23
CA PRO A 81 -4.67 -2.85 -4.40
C PRO A 81 -4.51 -1.47 -5.07
N TYR A 82 -3.54 -1.32 -5.96
CA TYR A 82 -3.28 -0.07 -6.70
C TYR A 82 -4.27 0.17 -7.86
N ASP A 83 -5.18 -0.77 -8.10
CA ASP A 83 -6.36 -0.62 -8.95
C ASP A 83 -7.65 -0.49 -8.11
N GLY A 84 -7.51 -0.18 -6.82
CA GLY A 84 -8.62 0.04 -5.91
C GLY A 84 -9.24 1.43 -6.06
N ALA A 85 -10.56 1.48 -5.90
CA ALA A 85 -11.35 2.71 -5.90
C ALA A 85 -10.79 3.75 -4.90
N LEU A 86 -10.84 5.01 -5.28
CA LEU A 86 -10.27 6.12 -4.50
C LEU A 86 -11.13 6.49 -3.30
N PHE A 87 -12.44 6.24 -3.38
CA PHE A 87 -13.39 6.52 -2.31
C PHE A 87 -14.06 5.25 -1.79
N ALA A 88 -14.58 4.37 -2.63
CA ALA A 88 -15.22 3.15 -2.15
C ALA A 88 -14.20 2.24 -1.42
N ARG A 89 -14.63 1.62 -0.32
CA ARG A 89 -13.80 0.65 0.42
C ARG A 89 -14.04 -0.76 -0.09
N SER A 90 -13.00 -1.58 -0.03
CA SER A 90 -13.06 -3.00 -0.37
C SER A 90 -14.10 -3.76 0.47
N THR A 91 -15.16 -4.21 -0.18
CA THR A 91 -16.19 -5.09 0.37
C THR A 91 -15.64 -6.50 0.66
N LEU A 92 -14.53 -6.88 0.01
CA LEU A 92 -13.78 -8.11 0.27
C LEU A 92 -13.13 -8.17 1.65
N SER A 93 -12.96 -7.03 2.32
CA SER A 93 -12.42 -7.01 3.68
C SER A 93 -13.52 -7.11 4.74
N ILE A 94 -14.80 -6.99 4.42
CA ILE A 94 -15.89 -7.10 5.41
C ILE A 94 -15.82 -8.45 6.13
N ALA A 95 -15.66 -8.44 7.45
CA ALA A 95 -15.77 -9.63 8.28
C ALA A 95 -17.24 -10.08 8.31
N LEU A 96 -17.50 -11.31 7.86
CA LEU A 96 -18.84 -11.88 7.78
C LEU A 96 -19.37 -12.37 9.13
N ALA A 97 -18.50 -12.87 10.01
CA ALA A 97 -18.91 -13.43 11.30
C ALA A 97 -19.71 -12.44 12.18
N PRO A 98 -19.30 -11.16 12.35
CA PRO A 98 -20.12 -10.19 13.07
C PRO A 98 -21.53 -9.99 12.51
N LEU A 99 -21.78 -10.30 11.23
CA LEU A 99 -23.09 -10.16 10.61
C LEU A 99 -24.07 -11.26 11.04
N THR A 100 -23.60 -12.34 11.68
CA THR A 100 -24.46 -13.41 12.22
C THR A 100 -24.97 -13.13 13.62
N GLU A 101 -24.47 -12.09 14.26
CA GLU A 101 -24.82 -11.74 15.63
C GLU A 101 -26.07 -10.84 15.69
N PRO A 102 -26.95 -11.00 16.70
CA PRO A 102 -28.15 -10.17 16.87
C PRO A 102 -27.84 -8.74 17.31
N GLY A 103 -26.56 -8.40 17.54
CA GLY A 103 -26.09 -7.11 18.03
C GLY A 103 -26.25 -5.96 17.03
N ARG A 104 -25.18 -5.24 16.70
CA ARG A 104 -25.22 -4.01 15.88
C ARG A 104 -25.87 -4.18 14.50
N TRP A 105 -25.79 -5.39 13.95
CA TRP A 105 -26.23 -5.72 12.60
C TRP A 105 -27.63 -6.33 12.57
N GLY A 106 -28.11 -6.88 13.69
CA GLY A 106 -29.43 -7.51 13.76
C GLY A 106 -29.50 -8.83 12.98
N GLN A 107 -28.44 -9.63 13.04
CA GLN A 107 -28.35 -10.96 12.42
C GLN A 107 -28.67 -10.93 10.92
N LEU A 108 -27.91 -10.12 10.17
CA LEU A 108 -28.08 -10.00 8.72
C LEU A 108 -27.76 -11.29 7.97
N LEU A 109 -26.79 -12.06 8.47
CA LEU A 109 -26.33 -13.30 7.87
C LEU A 109 -26.70 -14.48 8.77
N SER A 110 -27.14 -15.61 8.21
CA SER A 110 -27.35 -16.81 9.02
C SER A 110 -26.02 -17.52 9.30
N PRO A 111 -25.91 -18.28 10.41
CA PRO A 111 -24.74 -19.14 10.65
C PRO A 111 -24.47 -20.12 9.50
N GLU A 112 -25.51 -20.63 8.85
CA GLU A 112 -25.40 -21.52 7.69
C GLU A 112 -24.77 -20.81 6.49
N ALA A 113 -25.20 -19.58 6.19
CA ALA A 113 -24.63 -18.81 5.09
C ALA A 113 -23.15 -18.44 5.35
N LEU A 114 -22.75 -18.22 6.60
CA LEU A 114 -21.34 -18.08 6.97
C LEU A 114 -20.57 -19.40 6.75
N ALA A 115 -21.13 -20.52 7.22
CA ALA A 115 -20.52 -21.83 7.03
C ALA A 115 -20.35 -22.20 5.55
N GLU A 116 -21.33 -21.86 4.70
CA GLU A 116 -21.24 -22.02 3.24
C GLU A 116 -20.12 -21.15 2.63
N ALA A 117 -19.98 -19.90 3.09
CA ALA A 117 -18.91 -19.02 2.62
C ALA A 117 -17.52 -19.57 2.98
N VAL A 118 -17.36 -20.14 4.17
CA VAL A 118 -16.13 -20.80 4.62
C VAL A 118 -15.88 -22.10 3.84
N ALA A 119 -16.90 -22.95 3.69
CA ALA A 119 -16.79 -24.22 2.96
C ALA A 119 -16.44 -24.03 1.48
N ALA A 120 -16.83 -22.91 0.87
CA ALA A 120 -16.47 -22.56 -0.50
C ALA A 120 -14.96 -22.47 -0.75
N ARG A 121 -14.13 -22.31 0.30
CA ARG A 121 -12.67 -22.39 0.21
C ARG A 121 -12.19 -23.79 -0.15
N GLU A 122 -12.87 -24.83 0.33
CA GLU A 122 -12.46 -26.24 0.20
C GLU A 122 -12.87 -26.85 -1.14
N GLY A 123 -14.00 -26.38 -1.70
CA GLY A 123 -14.43 -26.71 -3.06
C GLY A 123 -13.57 -25.99 -4.09
N GLY A 124 -12.71 -26.71 -4.79
CA GLY A 124 -12.06 -26.20 -6.00
C GLY A 124 -13.10 -25.63 -6.98
N ASP A 125 -12.69 -24.57 -7.70
CA ASP A 125 -13.43 -23.78 -8.68
C ASP A 125 -14.74 -24.41 -9.23
N PRO A 126 -15.93 -24.01 -8.74
CA PRO A 126 -17.15 -24.22 -9.47
C PRO A 126 -17.21 -23.14 -10.55
N GLY A 127 -16.61 -23.45 -11.71
CA GLY A 127 -16.54 -22.66 -12.93
C GLY A 127 -17.16 -21.27 -12.88
N ALA A 128 -16.31 -20.24 -12.83
CA ALA A 128 -16.72 -18.92 -13.28
C ALA A 128 -17.34 -19.04 -14.69
N PRO A 129 -18.50 -18.40 -14.98
CA PRO A 129 -19.02 -18.39 -16.33
C PRO A 129 -17.98 -17.73 -17.22
N ARG A 130 -17.49 -18.49 -18.22
CA ARG A 130 -16.76 -17.91 -19.34
C ARG A 130 -17.68 -16.86 -19.96
N ALA A 131 -17.35 -15.58 -19.80
CA ALA A 131 -17.94 -14.55 -20.63
C ALA A 131 -17.68 -14.96 -22.09
N GLY A 132 -18.77 -15.19 -22.83
CA GLY A 132 -18.72 -15.58 -24.22
C GLY A 132 -18.01 -14.51 -25.03
N GLY A 133 -16.77 -14.77 -25.43
CA GLY A 133 -16.06 -14.02 -26.45
C GLY A 133 -16.39 -14.60 -27.81
N ALA A 134 -17.18 -13.87 -28.58
CA ALA A 134 -17.29 -14.06 -30.01
C ALA A 134 -15.90 -13.93 -30.66
N GLU A 135 -15.65 -14.75 -31.67
CA GLU A 135 -14.46 -14.73 -32.50
C GLU A 135 -14.22 -13.33 -33.08
N ALA A 136 -13.02 -12.79 -32.85
CA ALA A 136 -12.45 -11.75 -33.68
C ALA A 136 -10.99 -12.12 -33.93
N GLY A 137 -10.69 -12.60 -35.14
CA GLY A 137 -9.34 -12.91 -35.58
C GLY A 137 -8.52 -11.64 -35.83
N GLY A 138 -7.19 -11.75 -35.67
CA GLY A 138 -6.28 -10.68 -36.08
C GLY A 138 -4.89 -10.70 -35.43
N SER A 139 -4.05 -11.63 -35.87
CA SER A 139 -2.57 -11.57 -35.95
C SER A 139 -1.74 -11.15 -34.71
N ALA A 140 -1.20 -12.15 -34.02
CA ALA A 140 -0.02 -12.04 -33.17
C ALA A 140 1.22 -12.40 -34.00
N ALA A 141 2.19 -11.49 -34.11
CA ALA A 141 3.53 -11.79 -34.59
C ALA A 141 4.42 -12.24 -33.42
N SER A 142 5.09 -13.36 -33.67
CA SER A 142 5.92 -14.14 -32.77
C SER A 142 7.24 -13.48 -32.39
N ALA A 143 7.64 -13.59 -31.12
CA ALA A 143 9.05 -13.57 -30.70
C ALA A 143 9.26 -14.62 -29.59
N GLY A 144 10.35 -15.39 -29.71
CA GLY A 144 10.52 -16.71 -29.12
C GLY A 144 10.60 -16.75 -27.59
N SER A 145 9.78 -17.62 -27.00
CA SER A 145 9.85 -18.03 -25.60
C SER A 145 10.97 -19.05 -25.40
N ALA A 146 12.09 -18.63 -24.80
CA ALA A 146 13.00 -19.54 -24.12
C ALA A 146 12.32 -20.02 -22.83
N ARG A 147 11.97 -21.31 -22.77
CA ARG A 147 11.47 -21.97 -21.55
C ARG A 147 12.57 -21.93 -20.48
N GLY A 148 12.48 -20.97 -19.56
CA GLY A 148 13.27 -20.97 -18.33
C GLY A 148 12.84 -22.13 -17.44
N SER A 149 13.80 -23.00 -17.14
CA SER A 149 13.66 -24.17 -16.27
C SER A 149 13.26 -23.76 -14.84
N VAL A 150 12.24 -24.44 -14.33
CA VAL A 150 11.82 -24.41 -12.92
C VAL A 150 13.00 -24.89 -12.06
N PRO A 151 13.44 -24.16 -11.03
CA PRO A 151 14.50 -24.63 -10.15
C PRO A 151 14.02 -25.85 -9.34
N PRO A 152 14.94 -26.77 -8.98
CA PRO A 152 14.58 -28.03 -8.35
C PRO A 152 13.93 -27.80 -6.98
N ALA A 153 12.89 -28.59 -6.70
CA ALA A 153 12.12 -28.56 -5.47
C ALA A 153 13.02 -28.71 -4.23
N THR A 154 12.93 -27.73 -3.34
CA THR A 154 13.45 -27.80 -1.97
C THR A 154 12.64 -28.80 -1.12
N PRO A 155 13.20 -29.32 -0.02
CA PRO A 155 12.64 -30.45 0.73
C PRO A 155 11.24 -30.11 1.28
N ARG A 156 10.38 -31.14 1.41
CA ARG A 156 8.96 -31.08 1.87
C ARG A 156 8.71 -30.11 3.04
N GLY A 157 8.57 -28.83 2.73
CA GLY A 157 8.05 -27.78 3.60
C GLY A 157 6.58 -27.53 3.25
N ARG A 158 5.78 -27.15 4.24
CA ARG A 158 4.39 -26.71 4.03
C ARG A 158 4.42 -25.53 3.04
N ARG A 159 3.64 -25.60 1.96
CA ARG A 159 3.55 -24.50 0.99
C ARG A 159 3.13 -23.20 1.69
N PRO A 160 3.63 -22.03 1.26
CA PRO A 160 3.23 -20.74 1.81
C PRO A 160 1.73 -20.52 1.63
N GLU A 161 1.07 -19.96 2.64
CA GLU A 161 -0.35 -19.62 2.57
C GLU A 161 -0.55 -18.46 1.58
N ARG A 162 -1.53 -18.61 0.68
CA ARG A 162 -1.86 -17.60 -0.33
C ARG A 162 -3.36 -17.32 -0.40
N ALA A 163 -3.72 -16.07 -0.63
CA ALA A 163 -5.08 -15.64 -0.87
C ALA A 163 -5.60 -16.21 -2.20
N ARG A 164 -6.85 -16.65 -2.20
CA ARG A 164 -7.59 -17.18 -3.35
C ARG A 164 -8.62 -16.15 -3.78
N HIS A 165 -8.15 -15.06 -4.40
CA HIS A 165 -8.96 -13.86 -4.66
C HIS A 165 -10.31 -14.16 -5.32
N GLY A 166 -10.35 -14.96 -6.38
CA GLY A 166 -11.61 -15.31 -7.07
C GLY A 166 -12.59 -16.10 -6.19
N VAL A 167 -12.10 -17.08 -5.42
CA VAL A 167 -12.92 -17.87 -4.49
C VAL A 167 -13.48 -17.00 -3.38
N ALA A 168 -12.62 -16.18 -2.76
CA ALA A 168 -13.02 -15.26 -1.70
C ALA A 168 -14.02 -14.23 -2.22
N TRP A 169 -13.82 -13.68 -3.42
CA TRP A 169 -14.77 -12.76 -4.05
C TRP A 169 -16.14 -13.43 -4.24
N ALA A 170 -16.19 -14.62 -4.82
CA ALA A 170 -17.46 -15.31 -5.05
C ALA A 170 -18.20 -15.61 -3.72
N ALA A 171 -17.48 -16.08 -2.70
CA ALA A 171 -18.04 -16.35 -1.37
C ALA A 171 -18.56 -15.07 -0.70
N GLN A 172 -17.75 -14.01 -0.69
CA GLN A 172 -18.10 -12.72 -0.11
C GLN A 172 -19.34 -12.11 -0.76
N GLN A 173 -19.39 -12.09 -2.10
CA GLN A 173 -20.51 -11.50 -2.83
C GLN A 173 -21.81 -12.28 -2.59
N ARG A 174 -21.76 -13.61 -2.46
CA ARG A 174 -22.94 -14.41 -2.09
C ARG A 174 -23.43 -14.07 -0.68
N ALA A 175 -22.52 -14.03 0.29
CA ALA A 175 -22.87 -13.71 1.68
C ALA A 175 -23.45 -12.29 1.81
N LEU A 176 -22.85 -11.30 1.17
CA LEU A 176 -23.33 -9.91 1.21
C LEU A 176 -24.69 -9.73 0.52
N ARG A 177 -24.96 -10.45 -0.58
CA ARG A 177 -26.31 -10.48 -1.19
C ARG A 177 -27.35 -11.10 -0.25
N SER A 178 -26.98 -12.18 0.44
CA SER A 178 -27.86 -12.79 1.46
C SER A 178 -28.15 -11.81 2.59
N ALA A 179 -27.12 -11.14 3.12
CA ALA A 179 -27.25 -10.11 4.14
C ALA A 179 -28.16 -8.95 3.70
N TRP A 180 -28.03 -8.51 2.45
CA TRP A 180 -28.91 -7.51 1.86
C TRP A 180 -30.37 -7.97 1.77
N ALA A 181 -30.60 -9.20 1.31
CA ALA A 181 -31.95 -9.78 1.23
C ALA A 181 -32.62 -9.84 2.62
N THR A 182 -31.89 -10.30 3.64
CA THR A 182 -32.35 -10.30 5.04
C THR A 182 -32.68 -8.90 5.52
N PHE A 183 -31.78 -7.92 5.30
CA PHE A 183 -32.02 -6.54 5.69
C PHE A 183 -33.28 -5.96 5.04
N LYS A 184 -33.45 -6.15 3.73
CA LYS A 184 -34.64 -5.67 3.00
C LYS A 184 -35.93 -6.26 3.57
N ALA A 185 -35.97 -7.57 3.78
CA ALA A 185 -37.15 -8.26 4.30
C ALA A 185 -37.47 -7.79 5.74
N ALA A 186 -36.46 -7.73 6.61
CA ALA A 186 -36.63 -7.29 7.99
C ALA A 186 -37.03 -5.81 8.10
N ARG A 187 -36.51 -4.96 7.22
CA ARG A 187 -36.87 -3.53 7.12
C ARG A 187 -38.31 -3.32 6.66
N ALA A 188 -38.82 -4.20 5.80
CA ALA A 188 -40.17 -4.12 5.24
C ALA A 188 -41.26 -4.72 6.16
N ALA A 189 -40.88 -5.35 7.27
CA ALA A 189 -41.84 -5.91 8.23
C ALA A 189 -42.75 -4.80 8.81
N ALA A 190 -43.98 -5.14 9.18
CA ALA A 190 -44.93 -4.18 9.76
C ALA A 190 -44.43 -3.53 11.07
N SER A 191 -43.55 -4.24 11.80
CA SER A 191 -42.85 -3.73 12.98
C SER A 191 -41.40 -4.21 12.94
N PRO A 192 -40.50 -3.49 12.25
CA PRO A 192 -39.09 -3.85 12.16
C PRO A 192 -38.45 -3.84 13.54
N HIS A 193 -37.55 -4.79 13.80
CA HIS A 193 -36.77 -4.81 15.03
C HIS A 193 -35.99 -3.48 15.20
N PRO A 194 -35.87 -2.91 16.42
CA PRO A 194 -35.20 -1.62 16.63
C PRO A 194 -33.81 -1.51 16.01
N THR A 195 -33.02 -2.59 16.05
CA THR A 195 -31.70 -2.66 15.40
C THR A 195 -31.78 -2.46 13.88
N ILE A 196 -32.75 -3.08 13.21
CA ILE A 196 -32.93 -2.96 11.75
C ILE A 196 -33.40 -1.56 11.38
N ALA A 197 -34.30 -0.97 12.18
CA ALA A 197 -34.71 0.42 12.02
C ALA A 197 -33.53 1.40 12.18
N ALA A 198 -32.68 1.17 13.19
CA ALA A 198 -31.47 1.96 13.40
C ALA A 198 -30.45 1.79 12.25
N LEU A 199 -30.30 0.57 11.71
CA LEU A 199 -29.46 0.31 10.54
C LEU A 199 -29.99 1.03 9.29
N ALA A 200 -31.31 1.07 9.08
CA ALA A 200 -31.91 1.82 7.97
C ALA A 200 -31.70 3.35 8.11
N ALA A 201 -31.77 3.88 9.33
CA ALA A 201 -31.45 5.28 9.59
C ALA A 201 -29.96 5.58 9.31
N ARG A 202 -29.05 4.73 9.76
CA ARG A 202 -27.60 4.84 9.47
C ARG A 202 -27.31 4.75 7.97
N LEU A 203 -27.96 3.84 7.24
CA LEU A 203 -27.85 3.74 5.79
C LEU A 203 -28.31 5.03 5.09
N THR A 204 -29.42 5.61 5.54
CA THR A 204 -29.90 6.90 5.02
C THR A 204 -28.90 8.03 5.27
N ALA A 205 -28.37 8.12 6.49
CA ALA A 205 -27.36 9.12 6.85
C ALA A 205 -26.07 8.93 6.03
N PHE A 206 -25.62 7.69 5.86
CA PHE A 206 -24.43 7.36 5.07
C PHE A 206 -24.60 7.75 3.60
N ARG A 207 -25.74 7.41 2.98
CA ARG A 207 -26.03 7.80 1.58
C ARG A 207 -26.00 9.32 1.39
N ARG A 208 -26.53 10.08 2.35
CA ARG A 208 -26.49 11.55 2.32
C ARG A 208 -25.08 12.09 2.47
N HIS A 209 -24.33 11.58 3.45
CA HIS A 209 -22.98 12.04 3.73
C HIS A 209 -21.98 11.69 2.62
N GLN A 210 -22.16 10.54 1.97
CA GLN A 210 -21.27 10.02 0.92
C GLN A 210 -21.75 10.33 -0.51
N ALA A 211 -22.79 11.15 -0.68
CA ALA A 211 -23.42 11.42 -1.97
C ALA A 211 -22.44 11.93 -3.05
N GLY A 212 -21.35 12.59 -2.65
CA GLY A 212 -20.36 13.16 -3.58
C GLY A 212 -19.63 12.14 -4.46
N TRP A 213 -19.49 10.89 -4.02
CA TRP A 213 -18.85 9.82 -4.79
C TRP A 213 -19.74 8.59 -4.98
N LEU A 214 -20.66 8.31 -4.04
CA LEU A 214 -21.38 7.03 -3.97
C LEU A 214 -22.20 6.72 -5.23
N THR A 215 -22.93 7.69 -5.78
CA THR A 215 -23.72 7.46 -7.00
C THR A 215 -22.83 7.24 -8.21
N ARG A 216 -21.73 8.00 -8.34
CA ARG A 216 -20.76 7.78 -9.42
C ARG A 216 -20.20 6.38 -9.34
N ASP A 217 -19.80 5.97 -8.13
CA ASP A 217 -19.20 4.67 -7.89
C ASP A 217 -20.18 3.52 -8.19
N ALA A 218 -21.41 3.59 -7.68
CA ALA A 218 -22.40 2.53 -7.83
C ALA A 218 -22.88 2.31 -9.28
N LEU A 219 -22.85 3.35 -10.13
CA LEU A 219 -23.33 3.26 -11.52
C LEU A 219 -22.33 2.62 -12.50
N TYR A 220 -21.06 2.49 -12.11
CA TYR A 220 -20.05 1.95 -13.03
C TYR A 220 -20.28 0.47 -13.35
N ASP A 221 -20.51 -0.40 -12.34
CA ASP A 221 -20.64 -1.84 -12.57
C ASP A 221 -21.87 -2.20 -13.45
N PRO A 222 -23.06 -1.60 -13.26
CA PRO A 222 -24.18 -1.81 -14.18
C PRO A 222 -23.88 -1.37 -15.62
N LEU A 223 -23.10 -0.30 -15.81
CA LEU A 223 -22.68 0.13 -17.14
C LEU A 223 -21.63 -0.80 -17.74
N CYS A 224 -20.67 -1.31 -16.96
CA CYS A 224 -19.76 -2.36 -17.40
C CYS A 224 -20.52 -3.60 -17.88
N ALA A 225 -21.53 -4.03 -17.14
CA ALA A 225 -22.37 -5.16 -17.52
C ALA A 225 -23.16 -4.89 -18.81
N ARG A 226 -23.74 -3.69 -18.95
CA ARG A 226 -24.47 -3.26 -20.14
C ARG A 226 -23.60 -3.24 -21.40
N HIS A 227 -22.36 -2.77 -21.28
CA HIS A 227 -21.41 -2.64 -22.41
C HIS A 227 -20.51 -3.87 -22.61
N GLY A 228 -20.59 -4.87 -21.72
CA GLY A 228 -19.78 -6.10 -21.79
C GLY A 228 -18.28 -5.89 -21.58
N ASN A 229 -17.85 -4.77 -20.99
CA ASN A 229 -16.43 -4.46 -20.78
C ASN A 229 -16.19 -3.71 -19.46
N GLY A 230 -15.20 -4.17 -18.68
CA GLY A 230 -14.80 -3.58 -17.40
C GLY A 230 -14.07 -2.24 -17.52
N HIS A 231 -13.70 -1.82 -18.74
CA HIS A 231 -12.96 -0.60 -19.00
C HIS A 231 -13.75 0.33 -19.94
N PHE A 232 -14.19 1.49 -19.43
CA PHE A 232 -15.08 2.40 -20.16
C PHE A 232 -14.54 2.94 -21.48
N LEU A 233 -13.21 3.02 -21.66
CA LEU A 233 -12.61 3.43 -22.93
C LEU A 233 -12.91 2.47 -24.09
N HIS A 234 -13.31 1.23 -23.80
CA HIS A 234 -13.73 0.25 -24.80
C HIS A 234 -15.24 0.23 -25.04
N TRP A 235 -16.01 1.05 -24.33
CA TRP A 235 -17.43 1.21 -24.61
C TRP A 235 -17.62 1.98 -25.92
N PRO A 236 -18.71 1.73 -26.66
CA PRO A 236 -19.06 2.54 -27.83
C PRO A 236 -19.14 4.03 -27.48
N GLU A 237 -18.85 4.88 -28.46
CA GLU A 237 -18.98 6.33 -28.29
C GLU A 237 -20.43 6.70 -27.95
N SER A 238 -20.66 7.08 -26.70
CA SER A 238 -21.99 7.20 -26.11
C SER A 238 -21.98 8.14 -24.90
N ILE A 239 -23.17 8.61 -24.53
CA ILE A 239 -23.33 9.45 -23.33
C ILE A 239 -22.90 8.71 -22.04
N ASP A 240 -23.03 7.38 -21.99
CA ASP A 240 -22.61 6.58 -20.85
C ASP A 240 -21.08 6.64 -20.65
N ARG A 241 -20.30 6.66 -21.75
CA ARG A 241 -18.83 6.82 -21.72
C ARG A 241 -18.40 8.18 -21.16
N ARG A 242 -19.19 9.23 -21.41
CA ARG A 242 -18.93 10.63 -21.01
C ARG A 242 -19.86 11.12 -19.92
N LEU A 243 -20.51 10.22 -19.19
CA LEU A 243 -21.63 10.55 -18.29
C LEU A 243 -21.28 11.62 -17.25
N PHE A 244 -20.03 11.60 -16.78
CA PHE A 244 -19.49 12.54 -15.80
C PHE A 244 -18.44 13.52 -16.37
N ALA A 245 -18.27 13.52 -17.69
CA ALA A 245 -17.41 14.43 -18.43
C ALA A 245 -18.09 14.82 -19.77
N PRO A 246 -19.28 15.45 -19.70
CA PRO A 246 -20.06 15.81 -20.88
C PRO A 246 -19.26 16.73 -21.81
N ASP A 247 -19.42 16.54 -23.11
CA ASP A 247 -19.00 17.57 -24.05
C ASP A 247 -19.97 18.76 -23.99
N ARG A 248 -19.55 19.90 -24.56
CA ARG A 248 -20.33 21.14 -24.53
C ARG A 248 -21.71 20.91 -25.16
N GLY A 249 -22.77 21.13 -24.38
CA GLY A 249 -24.16 20.95 -24.79
C GLY A 249 -24.78 19.61 -24.38
N GLU A 250 -23.99 18.67 -23.85
CA GLU A 250 -24.48 17.37 -23.35
C GLU A 250 -24.85 17.39 -21.86
N GLU A 251 -24.60 18.49 -21.14
CA GLU A 251 -24.68 18.52 -19.68
C GLU A 251 -26.07 18.16 -19.16
N VAL A 252 -27.13 18.68 -19.79
CA VAL A 252 -28.52 18.38 -19.42
C VAL A 252 -28.87 16.93 -19.73
N ALA A 253 -28.40 16.39 -20.86
CA ALA A 253 -28.64 15.01 -21.26
C ALA A 253 -27.92 14.04 -20.31
N CYS A 254 -26.67 14.31 -19.93
CA CYS A 254 -25.91 13.51 -18.97
C CYS A 254 -26.59 13.51 -17.60
N LEU A 255 -27.05 14.67 -17.12
CA LEU A 255 -27.78 14.75 -15.85
C LEU A 255 -29.11 13.98 -15.88
N ALA A 256 -29.85 14.04 -16.99
CA ALA A 256 -31.06 13.24 -17.18
C ALA A 256 -30.72 11.74 -17.19
N ARG A 257 -29.66 11.34 -17.88
CA ARG A 257 -29.18 9.95 -17.94
C ARG A 257 -28.73 9.43 -16.58
N VAL A 258 -28.07 10.23 -15.75
CA VAL A 258 -27.72 9.86 -14.37
C VAL A 258 -28.99 9.57 -13.55
N ARG A 259 -30.04 10.40 -13.69
CA ARG A 259 -31.31 10.19 -12.98
C ARG A 259 -32.03 8.93 -13.45
N GLU A 260 -32.05 8.70 -14.76
CA GLU A 260 -32.62 7.49 -15.37
C GLU A 260 -31.91 6.24 -14.85
N LEU A 261 -30.57 6.19 -14.95
CA LEU A 261 -29.78 5.05 -14.47
C LEU A 261 -29.90 4.85 -12.96
N SER A 262 -29.98 5.94 -12.18
CA SER A 262 -30.19 5.85 -10.73
C SER A 262 -31.56 5.30 -10.36
N ALA A 263 -32.59 5.56 -11.19
CA ALA A 263 -33.93 5.00 -11.01
C ALA A 263 -33.99 3.53 -11.47
N GLU A 264 -33.41 3.24 -12.64
CA GLU A 264 -33.31 1.88 -13.21
C GLU A 264 -32.56 0.93 -12.27
N HIS A 265 -31.45 1.40 -11.70
CA HIS A 265 -30.59 0.62 -10.81
C HIS A 265 -30.75 1.02 -9.33
N ALA A 266 -31.92 1.54 -8.93
CA ALA A 266 -32.15 2.07 -7.58
C ALA A 266 -31.85 1.04 -6.46
N GLU A 267 -32.26 -0.22 -6.67
CA GLU A 267 -31.99 -1.30 -5.73
C GLU A 267 -30.49 -1.58 -5.61
N TRP A 268 -29.78 -1.67 -6.73
CA TRP A 268 -28.33 -1.88 -6.76
C TRP A 268 -27.57 -0.74 -6.08
N VAL A 269 -27.94 0.51 -6.35
CA VAL A 269 -27.32 1.68 -5.71
C VAL A 269 -27.53 1.66 -4.19
N GLU A 270 -28.71 1.25 -3.73
CA GLU A 270 -28.97 1.10 -2.30
C GLU A 270 -28.19 -0.07 -1.68
N GLU A 271 -28.12 -1.22 -2.35
CA GLU A 271 -27.34 -2.38 -1.90
C GLU A 271 -25.84 -2.04 -1.83
N HIS A 272 -25.29 -1.38 -2.85
CA HIS A 272 -23.91 -0.94 -2.86
C HIS A 272 -23.64 0.00 -1.67
N ALA A 273 -24.54 0.97 -1.41
CA ALA A 273 -24.45 1.84 -0.25
C ALA A 273 -24.48 1.09 1.09
N PHE A 274 -25.31 0.04 1.18
CA PHE A 274 -25.39 -0.82 2.36
C PHE A 274 -24.08 -1.57 2.62
N ARG A 275 -23.48 -2.15 1.58
CA ARG A 275 -22.18 -2.82 1.70
C ARG A 275 -21.08 -1.83 2.09
N GLN A 276 -21.07 -0.65 1.48
CA GLN A 276 -20.13 0.41 1.82
C GLN A 276 -20.30 0.90 3.26
N LEU A 277 -21.52 1.04 3.78
CA LEU A 277 -21.77 1.36 5.18
C LEU A 277 -21.09 0.33 6.10
N ILE A 278 -21.30 -0.96 5.85
CA ILE A 278 -20.70 -2.04 6.67
C ILE A 278 -19.17 -1.95 6.64
N ALA A 279 -18.58 -1.81 5.44
CA ALA A 279 -17.13 -1.69 5.29
C ALA A 279 -16.56 -0.47 6.04
N HIS A 280 -17.24 0.68 5.99
CA HIS A 280 -16.80 1.89 6.69
C HIS A 280 -16.94 1.77 8.21
N GLU A 281 -18.02 1.16 8.71
CA GLU A 281 -18.21 0.98 10.15
C GLU A 281 -17.27 -0.07 10.75
N GLN A 282 -17.00 -1.18 10.05
CA GLN A 282 -16.00 -2.15 10.50
C GLN A 282 -14.58 -1.56 10.47
N HIS A 283 -14.28 -0.70 9.50
CA HIS A 283 -13.03 0.05 9.49
C HIS A 283 -12.93 1.03 10.67
N ALA A 284 -14.01 1.73 11.02
CA ALA A 284 -14.03 2.58 12.21
C ALA A 284 -13.76 1.76 13.50
N ALA A 285 -14.38 0.58 13.63
CA ALA A 285 -14.10 -0.34 14.74
C ALA A 285 -12.64 -0.84 14.75
N LEU A 286 -12.02 -1.07 13.59
CA LEU A 286 -10.59 -1.39 13.51
C LEU A 286 -9.74 -0.27 14.13
N ARG A 287 -10.05 1.00 13.85
CA ARG A 287 -9.31 2.13 14.44
C ARG A 287 -9.41 2.16 15.96
N GLU A 288 -10.57 1.85 16.51
CA GLU A 288 -10.77 1.73 17.96
C GLU A 288 -9.90 0.60 18.53
N VAL A 289 -9.87 -0.56 17.87
CA VAL A 289 -9.03 -1.71 18.26
C VAL A 289 -7.54 -1.36 18.21
N THR A 290 -7.05 -0.77 17.11
CA THR A 290 -5.64 -0.39 17.00
C THR A 290 -5.27 0.68 18.02
N GLY A 291 -6.14 1.68 18.23
CA GLY A 291 -5.96 2.71 19.25
C GLY A 291 -5.85 2.13 20.67
N ALA A 292 -6.73 1.19 21.04
CA ALA A 292 -6.67 0.49 22.32
C ALA A 292 -5.39 -0.36 22.49
N LEU A 293 -4.83 -0.83 21.39
CA LEU A 293 -3.55 -1.53 21.37
C LEU A 293 -2.35 -0.59 21.31
N GLY A 294 -2.52 0.73 21.30
CA GLY A 294 -1.42 1.69 21.14
C GLY A 294 -0.72 1.59 19.77
N LEU A 295 -1.46 1.14 18.75
CA LEU A 295 -1.02 1.05 17.37
C LEU A 295 -1.66 2.19 16.57
N ARG A 296 -0.84 3.03 15.92
CA ARG A 296 -1.35 3.95 14.90
C ARG A 296 -1.68 3.19 13.62
N LEU A 297 -2.80 3.51 12.99
CA LEU A 297 -3.19 2.91 11.71
C LEU A 297 -2.79 3.81 10.54
N TYR A 298 -1.91 3.32 9.68
CA TYR A 298 -1.49 4.00 8.46
C TYR A 298 -2.24 3.44 7.25
N GLY A 299 -2.79 4.35 6.45
CA GLY A 299 -3.31 4.04 5.12
C GLY A 299 -2.27 4.28 4.04
N ASP A 300 -2.57 3.81 2.84
CA ASP A 300 -1.74 4.02 1.65
C ASP A 300 -2.54 4.82 0.62
N LEU A 301 -2.09 6.03 0.33
CA LEU A 301 -2.70 6.92 -0.65
C LEU A 301 -2.07 6.64 -2.00
N GLN A 302 -2.69 5.72 -2.77
CA GLN A 302 -2.17 5.35 -4.09
C GLN A 302 -2.15 6.55 -5.05
N ILE A 303 -1.09 6.64 -5.87
CA ILE A 303 -1.02 7.67 -6.92
C ILE A 303 -1.95 7.35 -8.08
N GLY A 304 -2.14 6.06 -8.34
CA GLY A 304 -2.95 5.54 -9.44
C GLY A 304 -4.44 5.86 -9.29
N MET A 305 -5.14 5.74 -10.42
CA MET A 305 -6.59 5.91 -10.51
C MET A 305 -7.16 4.76 -11.34
N PRO A 306 -8.05 3.92 -10.78
CA PRO A 306 -8.61 2.79 -11.51
C PRO A 306 -9.60 3.25 -12.58
N PRO A 307 -9.95 2.37 -13.55
CA PRO A 307 -10.89 2.70 -14.62
C PRO A 307 -12.21 3.31 -14.15
N ARG A 308 -12.75 2.86 -13.01
CA ARG A 308 -14.01 3.38 -12.46
C ARG A 308 -13.93 4.85 -12.03
N ASP A 309 -12.83 5.23 -11.38
CA ASP A 309 -12.58 6.60 -10.96
C ASP A 309 -12.13 7.46 -12.14
N HIS A 310 -11.37 6.89 -13.09
CA HIS A 310 -11.06 7.55 -14.35
C HIS A 310 -12.36 7.94 -15.07
N TRP A 311 -13.30 7.02 -15.24
CA TRP A 311 -14.62 7.32 -15.81
C TRP A 311 -15.37 8.39 -15.01
N ALA A 312 -15.46 8.22 -13.69
CA ALA A 312 -16.23 9.09 -12.81
C ALA A 312 -15.69 10.53 -12.73
N TYR A 313 -14.38 10.73 -12.92
CA TYR A 313 -13.72 12.02 -12.76
C TYR A 313 -12.97 12.47 -14.01
N ASN A 314 -13.28 11.91 -15.18
CA ASN A 314 -12.58 12.15 -16.44
C ASN A 314 -12.48 13.65 -16.81
N ALA A 315 -13.46 14.46 -16.42
CA ALA A 315 -13.46 15.91 -16.65
C ALA A 315 -12.30 16.66 -15.95
N LEU A 316 -11.67 16.05 -14.95
CA LEU A 316 -10.59 16.63 -14.15
C LEU A 316 -9.20 16.17 -14.63
N LEU A 317 -9.13 15.42 -15.73
CA LEU A 317 -7.94 14.69 -16.15
C LEU A 317 -7.43 15.16 -17.51
N MET A 318 -6.11 15.08 -17.70
CA MET A 318 -5.48 15.30 -19.00
C MET A 318 -5.81 14.17 -19.98
N ARG A 319 -6.21 14.54 -21.20
CA ARG A 319 -6.51 13.56 -22.26
C ARG A 319 -5.26 12.96 -22.91
N ALA A 320 -4.28 13.79 -23.28
CA ALA A 320 -3.18 13.40 -24.16
C ALA A 320 -2.03 12.64 -23.47
N TYR A 321 -2.00 12.61 -22.14
CA TYR A 321 -0.87 12.11 -21.37
C TYR A 321 -1.32 11.08 -20.33
N ARG A 322 -0.45 10.09 -20.13
CA ARG A 322 -0.50 9.14 -19.02
C ARG A 322 0.73 9.27 -18.15
N MET A 323 0.59 8.87 -16.90
CA MET A 323 1.68 8.83 -15.93
C MET A 323 2.37 7.47 -15.97
N GLY A 324 3.69 7.50 -15.76
CA GLY A 324 4.50 6.31 -15.54
C GLY A 324 5.70 6.63 -14.67
N ALA A 325 6.63 5.67 -14.58
CA ALA A 325 7.94 5.90 -13.98
C ALA A 325 9.02 6.04 -15.07
N PRO A 326 9.96 6.99 -14.91
CA PRO A 326 11.09 7.10 -15.82
C PRO A 326 12.04 5.90 -15.70
N PRO A 327 12.96 5.75 -16.67
CA PRO A 327 14.16 4.94 -16.48
C PRO A 327 14.87 5.29 -15.17
N SER A 328 15.39 4.26 -14.48
CA SER A 328 16.11 4.41 -13.22
C SER A 328 17.20 3.35 -13.08
N ARG A 329 18.12 3.53 -12.12
CA ARG A 329 19.16 2.55 -11.80
C ARG A 329 18.59 1.15 -11.50
N THR A 330 17.44 1.08 -10.86
CA THR A 330 16.81 -0.19 -10.45
C THR A 330 15.82 -0.75 -11.47
N ASN A 331 15.37 0.06 -12.43
CA ASN A 331 14.58 -0.36 -13.57
C ASN A 331 14.92 0.53 -14.79
N PRO A 332 15.87 0.11 -15.65
CA PRO A 332 16.29 0.89 -16.81
C PRO A 332 15.22 1.07 -17.90
N LEU A 333 14.16 0.25 -17.90
CA LEU A 333 13.11 0.29 -18.92
C LEU A 333 12.01 1.32 -18.62
N GLY A 334 11.97 1.88 -17.42
CA GLY A 334 10.81 2.65 -16.95
C GLY A 334 9.57 1.77 -16.76
N GLN A 335 8.42 2.39 -16.46
CA GLN A 335 7.16 1.67 -16.27
C GLN A 335 5.97 2.48 -16.79
N PRO A 336 5.28 2.02 -17.85
CA PRO A 336 4.08 2.70 -18.35
C PRO A 336 2.86 2.25 -17.53
N TRP A 337 2.56 2.96 -16.45
CA TRP A 337 1.45 2.57 -15.56
C TRP A 337 0.06 2.82 -16.16
N GLY A 338 -0.05 3.72 -17.15
CA GLY A 338 -1.32 4.03 -17.80
C GLY A 338 -2.27 4.89 -16.96
N TYR A 339 -1.81 5.44 -15.82
CA TYR A 339 -2.67 6.24 -14.96
C TYR A 339 -2.96 7.61 -15.59
N PRO A 340 -4.21 8.12 -15.49
CA PRO A 340 -4.51 9.48 -15.90
C PRO A 340 -3.84 10.49 -14.95
N VAL A 341 -3.63 11.70 -15.45
CA VAL A 341 -2.99 12.81 -14.72
C VAL A 341 -4.04 13.90 -14.46
N LEU A 342 -4.05 14.49 -13.27
CA LEU A 342 -4.91 15.65 -13.00
C LEU A 342 -4.57 16.80 -13.96
N ASP A 343 -5.59 17.45 -14.51
CA ASP A 343 -5.42 18.60 -15.41
C ASP A 343 -4.76 19.78 -14.68
N PRO A 344 -3.54 20.20 -15.07
CA PRO A 344 -2.84 21.32 -14.46
C PRO A 344 -3.64 22.62 -14.40
N ASP A 345 -4.44 22.90 -15.43
CA ASP A 345 -5.24 24.13 -15.51
C ASP A 345 -6.32 24.17 -14.41
N GLN A 346 -6.70 22.99 -13.90
CA GLN A 346 -7.75 22.82 -12.90
C GLN A 346 -7.21 22.58 -11.48
N LEU A 347 -5.89 22.56 -11.27
CA LEU A 347 -5.30 22.27 -9.94
C LEU A 347 -5.65 23.30 -8.88
N ARG A 348 -5.90 24.56 -9.26
CA ARG A 348 -6.40 25.60 -8.34
C ARG A 348 -7.93 25.61 -8.22
N GLY A 349 -8.62 24.78 -9.01
CA GLY A 349 -10.07 24.67 -9.06
C GLY A 349 -10.56 23.25 -8.76
N ALA A 350 -11.32 22.68 -9.68
CA ALA A 350 -12.04 21.41 -9.46
C ALA A 350 -11.11 20.21 -9.22
N ALA A 351 -10.00 20.09 -9.96
CA ALA A 351 -9.04 18.99 -9.77
C ALA A 351 -8.34 19.07 -8.40
N GLY A 352 -7.98 20.27 -7.94
CA GLY A 352 -7.46 20.49 -6.59
C GLY A 352 -8.50 20.23 -5.48
N GLY A 353 -9.77 20.56 -5.74
CA GLY A 353 -10.90 20.21 -4.86
C GLY A 353 -11.09 18.70 -4.72
N PHE A 354 -11.03 17.98 -5.84
CA PHE A 354 -11.08 16.51 -5.87
C PHE A 354 -9.92 15.88 -5.08
N PHE A 355 -8.69 16.35 -5.31
CA PHE A 355 -7.53 15.84 -4.58
C PHE A 355 -7.66 16.08 -3.07
N ARG A 356 -8.12 17.27 -2.65
CA ARG A 356 -8.45 17.53 -1.23
C ARG A 356 -9.48 16.54 -0.70
N ALA A 357 -10.58 16.30 -1.42
CA ALA A 357 -11.60 15.35 -0.98
C ALA A 357 -11.03 13.93 -0.76
N ARG A 358 -10.08 13.47 -1.60
CA ARG A 358 -9.36 12.21 -1.38
C ARG A 358 -8.55 12.23 -0.07
N ILE A 359 -7.78 13.29 0.15
CA ILE A 359 -6.95 13.43 1.36
C ILE A 359 -7.82 13.46 2.62
N GLU A 360 -8.88 14.26 2.61
CA GLU A 360 -9.80 14.42 3.73
C GLU A 360 -10.40 13.06 4.13
N LYS A 361 -10.88 12.30 3.14
CA LYS A 361 -11.40 10.94 3.36
C LYS A 361 -10.34 9.99 3.91
N ALA A 362 -9.12 10.04 3.41
CA ALA A 362 -8.03 9.21 3.91
C ALA A 362 -7.67 9.59 5.37
N LEU A 363 -7.59 10.87 5.70
CA LEU A 363 -7.25 11.31 7.06
C LEU A 363 -8.38 11.10 8.09
N GLU A 364 -9.64 10.95 7.65
CA GLU A 364 -10.74 10.48 8.51
C GLU A 364 -10.59 9.02 8.91
N ALA A 365 -9.97 8.23 8.04
CA ALA A 365 -9.81 6.79 8.15
C ALA A 365 -8.52 6.36 8.87
N TYR A 366 -7.47 7.18 8.80
CA TYR A 366 -6.14 6.77 9.22
C TYR A 366 -5.50 7.79 10.16
N ASP A 367 -4.62 7.30 11.01
CA ASP A 367 -3.80 8.11 11.92
C ASP A 367 -2.53 8.61 11.23
N GLY A 368 -2.11 7.96 10.14
CA GLY A 368 -1.03 8.37 9.25
C GLY A 368 -1.25 7.92 7.81
N LEU A 369 -0.48 8.45 6.88
CA LEU A 369 -0.58 8.12 5.46
C LEU A 369 0.81 7.82 4.87
N ARG A 370 0.93 6.70 4.17
CA ARG A 370 1.92 6.57 3.09
C ARG A 370 1.40 7.30 1.87
N VAL A 371 2.22 8.17 1.30
CA VAL A 371 1.95 8.85 0.02
C VAL A 371 2.76 8.13 -1.04
N ASP A 372 2.07 7.35 -1.85
CA ASP A 372 2.64 6.61 -2.95
C ASP A 372 3.12 7.57 -4.04
N HIS A 373 4.32 7.32 -4.57
CA HIS A 373 4.92 8.07 -5.68
C HIS A 373 4.69 9.59 -5.65
N PRO A 374 5.21 10.32 -4.63
CA PRO A 374 4.93 11.75 -4.47
C PRO A 374 5.45 12.62 -5.63
N HIS A 375 6.33 12.09 -6.49
CA HIS A 375 6.68 12.72 -7.76
C HIS A 375 5.45 13.03 -8.61
N GLY A 376 4.43 12.15 -8.58
CA GLY A 376 3.17 12.35 -9.30
C GLY A 376 2.38 13.57 -8.84
N LEU A 377 2.58 14.02 -7.59
CA LEU A 377 1.94 15.20 -7.01
C LEU A 377 2.71 16.50 -7.25
N VAL A 378 4.01 16.39 -7.57
CA VAL A 378 4.91 17.53 -7.67
C VAL A 378 5.32 17.80 -9.11
N ASP A 379 5.87 16.80 -9.80
CA ASP A 379 6.34 16.91 -11.19
C ASP A 379 6.29 15.53 -11.87
N PRO A 380 5.08 15.09 -12.25
CA PRO A 380 4.84 13.73 -12.74
C PRO A 380 5.68 13.44 -14.00
N TRP A 381 6.15 12.20 -14.11
CA TRP A 381 6.71 11.69 -15.35
C TRP A 381 5.57 11.20 -16.25
N VAL A 382 5.45 11.81 -17.43
CA VAL A 382 4.34 11.58 -18.34
C VAL A 382 4.81 11.16 -19.72
N TYR A 383 3.96 10.40 -20.40
CA TYR A 383 4.15 9.96 -21.78
C TYR A 383 2.85 10.08 -22.57
N LEU A 384 2.96 10.10 -23.91
CA LEU A 384 1.81 10.26 -24.80
C LEU A 384 0.94 9.00 -24.77
N ASP A 385 -0.37 9.18 -24.58
CA ASP A 385 -1.34 8.07 -24.50
C ASP A 385 -1.51 7.33 -25.84
N GLU A 386 -1.42 8.06 -26.96
CA GLU A 386 -1.65 7.53 -28.31
C GLU A 386 -0.45 6.74 -28.89
N ALA A 387 0.64 6.62 -28.14
CA ALA A 387 1.83 5.94 -28.61
C ALA A 387 1.59 4.42 -28.76
N PRO A 388 1.97 3.79 -29.89
CA PRO A 388 1.71 2.37 -30.13
C PRO A 388 2.36 1.41 -29.12
N ASP A 389 3.56 1.76 -28.64
CA ASP A 389 4.28 1.02 -27.59
C ASP A 389 4.39 1.89 -26.33
N PRO A 390 3.59 1.61 -25.28
CA PRO A 390 3.68 2.32 -24.01
C PRO A 390 5.06 2.25 -23.36
N GLY A 391 5.79 1.15 -23.55
CA GLY A 391 7.14 0.95 -23.04
C GLY A 391 8.15 1.88 -23.70
N GLU A 392 8.08 2.09 -25.01
CA GLU A 392 8.89 3.09 -25.71
C GLU A 392 8.49 4.50 -25.30
N ALA A 393 7.19 4.77 -25.25
CA ALA A 393 6.64 6.07 -24.88
C ALA A 393 7.10 6.53 -23.50
N VAL A 394 7.07 5.64 -22.49
CA VAL A 394 7.51 6.00 -21.13
C VAL A 394 9.00 6.25 -21.04
N ARG A 395 9.84 5.56 -21.84
CA ARG A 395 11.28 5.84 -21.90
C ARG A 395 11.57 7.20 -22.52
N ALA A 396 10.79 7.58 -23.54
CA ALA A 396 10.87 8.87 -24.21
C ALA A 396 10.15 10.02 -23.46
N GLY A 397 9.48 9.71 -22.34
CA GLY A 397 8.64 10.65 -21.61
C GLY A 397 9.35 11.90 -21.07
N ALA A 398 8.58 12.68 -20.30
CA ALA A 398 9.04 13.97 -19.81
C ALA A 398 8.41 14.33 -18.45
N ARG A 399 9.02 15.29 -17.76
CA ARG A 399 8.48 15.88 -16.52
C ARG A 399 7.43 16.93 -16.87
N LEU A 400 6.20 16.76 -16.39
CA LEU A 400 5.04 17.57 -16.77
C LEU A 400 5.28 19.08 -16.60
N PHE A 401 5.86 19.49 -15.48
CA PHE A 401 6.08 20.90 -15.15
C PHE A 401 7.52 21.36 -15.42
N SER A 402 8.42 20.46 -15.86
CA SER A 402 9.83 20.79 -16.12
C SER A 402 10.23 20.62 -17.59
N SER A 403 9.28 20.84 -18.50
CA SER A 403 9.43 20.61 -19.96
C SER A 403 8.96 21.81 -20.83
N PRO A 404 9.60 23.00 -20.74
CA PRO A 404 9.15 24.23 -21.39
C PRO A 404 9.28 24.24 -22.92
N ARG A 405 10.17 23.44 -23.50
CA ARG A 405 10.46 23.41 -24.95
C ARG A 405 10.99 22.04 -25.38
N LEU A 406 10.11 21.04 -25.44
CA LEU A 406 10.41 19.71 -25.96
C LEU A 406 9.63 19.47 -27.27
N PRO A 407 10.30 19.31 -28.42
CA PRO A 407 9.63 19.10 -29.72
C PRO A 407 8.71 17.88 -29.77
N ASP A 408 9.07 16.83 -29.03
CA ASP A 408 8.33 15.57 -28.87
C ASP A 408 7.22 15.64 -27.81
N HIS A 409 7.16 16.73 -27.03
CA HIS A 409 6.12 16.98 -26.03
C HIS A 409 5.66 18.46 -26.02
N PRO A 410 5.17 19.00 -27.16
CA PRO A 410 4.92 20.43 -27.32
C PRO A 410 3.84 20.95 -26.37
N ALA A 411 2.84 20.11 -26.06
CA ALA A 411 1.73 20.45 -25.16
C ALA A 411 2.17 20.69 -23.70
N LEU A 412 3.36 20.25 -23.28
CA LEU A 412 3.86 20.47 -21.91
C LEU A 412 4.38 21.89 -21.69
N SER A 413 4.77 22.59 -22.76
CA SER A 413 5.36 23.93 -22.69
C SER A 413 4.50 24.94 -21.93
N ARG A 414 3.18 24.88 -22.10
CA ARG A 414 2.22 25.78 -21.42
C ARG A 414 2.13 25.55 -19.91
N PHE A 415 2.51 24.36 -19.43
CA PHE A 415 2.46 23.99 -18.02
C PHE A 415 3.80 24.12 -17.32
N ALA A 416 4.89 24.34 -18.08
CA ALA A 416 6.22 24.33 -17.52
C ALA A 416 6.41 25.47 -16.51
N LEU A 417 6.80 25.09 -15.29
CA LEU A 417 7.19 26.00 -14.22
C LEU A 417 8.68 26.33 -14.31
N ALA A 418 9.53 25.37 -14.67
CA ALA A 418 10.95 25.60 -14.89
C ALA A 418 11.22 26.32 -16.22
N ALA A 419 12.03 27.38 -16.17
CA ALA A 419 12.47 28.12 -17.34
C ALA A 419 13.61 27.39 -18.09
N PRO A 420 13.80 27.61 -19.41
CA PRO A 420 14.83 26.91 -20.18
C PRO A 420 16.26 27.00 -19.63
N PHE A 421 16.64 28.13 -19.01
CA PHE A 421 17.98 28.32 -18.44
C PHE A 421 18.18 27.58 -17.11
N GLN A 422 17.11 27.10 -16.48
CA GLN A 422 17.15 26.31 -15.25
C GLN A 422 17.28 24.81 -15.52
N LEU A 423 17.42 24.42 -16.79
CA LEU A 423 17.52 23.02 -17.20
C LEU A 423 18.92 22.65 -17.65
N ASP A 424 19.49 21.59 -17.09
CA ASP A 424 20.72 20.98 -17.61
C ASP A 424 20.38 19.96 -18.69
N ARG A 425 20.39 20.45 -19.94
CA ARG A 425 20.07 19.63 -21.12
C ARG A 425 21.16 18.64 -21.53
N SER A 426 22.32 18.65 -20.87
CA SER A 426 23.35 17.63 -21.06
C SER A 426 22.99 16.33 -20.34
N LEU A 427 22.08 16.38 -19.37
CA LEU A 427 21.62 15.23 -18.61
C LEU A 427 20.34 14.61 -19.22
N PRO A 428 20.08 13.31 -18.97
CA PRO A 428 18.78 12.73 -19.24
C PRO A 428 17.66 13.49 -18.50
N ARG A 429 16.48 13.62 -19.13
CA ARG A 429 15.32 14.34 -18.58
C ARG A 429 14.83 13.85 -17.21
N HIS A 430 15.14 12.60 -16.88
CA HIS A 430 14.77 11.97 -15.61
C HIS A 430 15.83 12.10 -14.52
N ALA A 431 17.00 12.71 -14.81
CA ALA A 431 18.06 12.92 -13.84
C ALA A 431 17.64 13.91 -12.74
N ASP A 432 18.14 13.69 -11.52
CA ASP A 432 17.79 14.53 -10.36
C ASP A 432 18.22 15.99 -10.54
N ALA A 433 19.31 16.22 -11.27
CA ALA A 433 19.86 17.54 -11.59
C ALA A 433 19.32 18.14 -12.90
N TRP A 434 18.31 17.53 -13.54
CA TRP A 434 17.67 18.09 -14.73
C TRP A 434 17.19 19.53 -14.52
N VAL A 435 16.60 19.82 -13.35
CA VAL A 435 16.31 21.19 -12.90
C VAL A 435 17.39 21.63 -11.92
N THR A 436 18.11 22.70 -12.23
CA THR A 436 19.30 23.12 -11.48
C THR A 436 19.01 24.17 -10.42
N SER A 437 17.96 24.96 -10.59
CA SER A 437 17.56 26.02 -9.66
C SER A 437 16.07 26.31 -9.72
N LEU A 438 15.51 26.82 -8.61
CA LEU A 438 14.12 27.25 -8.49
C LEU A 438 14.03 28.53 -7.67
N SER A 439 13.15 29.45 -8.06
CA SER A 439 12.74 30.59 -7.24
C SER A 439 11.74 30.16 -6.15
N PRO A 440 11.56 30.93 -5.07
CA PRO A 440 10.56 30.63 -4.04
C PRO A 440 9.14 30.46 -4.62
N THR A 441 8.74 31.31 -5.56
CA THR A 441 7.43 31.22 -6.23
C THR A 441 7.27 29.92 -7.02
N GLN A 442 8.33 29.46 -7.70
CA GLN A 442 8.27 28.17 -8.40
C GLN A 442 8.12 27.02 -7.41
N VAL A 443 8.83 27.05 -6.28
CA VAL A 443 8.66 26.04 -5.21
C VAL A 443 7.22 26.03 -4.70
N ASP A 444 6.58 27.18 -4.50
CA ASP A 444 5.15 27.25 -4.12
C ASP A 444 4.22 26.64 -5.18
N GLN A 445 4.56 26.77 -6.46
CA GLN A 445 3.77 26.17 -7.54
C GLN A 445 3.93 24.65 -7.60
N TYR A 446 5.16 24.14 -7.51
CA TYR A 446 5.46 22.70 -7.47
C TYR A 446 4.87 22.02 -6.23
N ALA A 447 4.89 22.70 -5.09
CA ALA A 447 4.45 22.14 -3.82
C ALA A 447 2.93 22.17 -3.61
N LEU A 448 2.13 22.73 -4.53
CA LEU A 448 0.70 23.02 -4.34
C LEU A 448 -0.10 21.84 -3.74
N LEU A 449 0.05 20.63 -4.29
CA LEU A 449 -0.67 19.45 -3.81
C LEU A 449 -0.06 18.90 -2.51
N VAL A 450 1.26 18.92 -2.36
CA VAL A 450 1.94 18.51 -1.12
C VAL A 450 1.55 19.44 0.04
N ASP A 451 1.53 20.75 -0.17
CA ASP A 451 1.13 21.76 0.81
C ASP A 451 -0.31 21.54 1.27
N SER A 452 -1.20 21.24 0.32
CA SER A 452 -2.60 20.89 0.60
C SER A 452 -2.72 19.64 1.49
N LEU A 453 -1.96 18.58 1.17
CA LEU A 453 -1.93 17.34 1.95
C LEU A 453 -1.42 17.57 3.37
N VAL A 454 -0.26 18.22 3.51
CA VAL A 454 0.36 18.48 4.81
C VAL A 454 -0.52 19.40 5.66
N SER A 455 -1.16 20.40 5.04
CA SER A 455 -2.08 21.30 5.74
C SER A 455 -3.33 20.58 6.25
N ALA A 456 -3.94 19.72 5.42
CA ALA A 456 -5.07 18.88 5.83
C ALA A 456 -4.71 17.92 6.97
N ALA A 457 -3.52 17.32 6.91
CA ALA A 457 -3.00 16.45 7.96
C ALA A 457 -2.81 17.22 9.29
N ARG A 458 -2.17 18.39 9.23
CA ARG A 458 -1.99 19.26 10.41
C ARG A 458 -3.33 19.72 11.00
N ALA A 459 -4.30 20.08 10.17
CA ALA A 459 -5.64 20.49 10.61
C ALA A 459 -6.38 19.38 11.38
N ARG A 460 -6.06 18.11 11.13
CA ARG A 460 -6.56 16.94 11.88
C ARG A 460 -5.61 16.47 13.00
N GLY A 461 -4.66 17.31 13.41
CA GLY A 461 -3.73 17.02 14.49
C GLY A 461 -2.70 15.93 14.17
N ARG A 462 -2.38 15.70 12.88
CA ARG A 462 -1.31 14.79 12.48
C ARG A 462 0.04 15.49 12.49
N GLU A 463 1.05 14.76 12.92
CA GLU A 463 2.43 15.22 12.91
C GLU A 463 3.11 14.87 11.57
N LYS A 464 4.23 15.51 11.25
CA LYS A 464 5.03 15.12 10.07
C LYS A 464 5.51 13.65 10.11
N ALA A 465 5.68 13.08 11.31
CA ALA A 465 6.03 11.67 11.50
C ALA A 465 4.88 10.70 11.12
N ASP A 466 3.67 11.24 10.90
CA ASP A 466 2.52 10.48 10.44
C ASP A 466 2.40 10.45 8.92
N LEU A 467 3.33 11.11 8.20
CA LEU A 467 3.34 11.18 6.75
C LEU A 467 4.60 10.50 6.18
N ALA A 468 4.39 9.42 5.44
CA ALA A 468 5.45 8.61 4.85
C ALA A 468 5.47 8.81 3.34
N PHE A 469 6.32 9.72 2.86
CA PHE A 469 6.44 10.03 1.43
C PHE A 469 7.38 9.05 0.74
N GLU A 470 6.86 8.27 -0.19
CA GLU A 470 7.59 7.19 -0.87
C GLU A 470 8.54 7.73 -1.96
N VAL A 471 9.52 8.54 -1.57
CA VAL A 471 10.63 8.87 -2.47
C VAL A 471 11.65 7.73 -2.41
N LEU A 472 11.69 6.90 -3.45
CA LEU A 472 12.67 5.82 -3.59
C LEU A 472 14.03 6.31 -4.09
N SER A 473 14.35 6.12 -5.38
CA SER A 473 15.71 6.32 -5.90
C SER A 473 16.00 7.77 -6.31
N THR A 474 15.15 8.35 -7.15
CA THR A 474 15.36 9.70 -7.70
C THR A 474 14.70 10.74 -6.81
N LEU A 475 15.42 11.82 -6.49
CA LEU A 475 14.91 12.96 -5.73
C LEU A 475 15.25 14.25 -6.50
N PRO A 476 14.54 14.54 -7.60
CA PRO A 476 14.79 15.74 -8.39
C PRO A 476 14.47 17.01 -7.60
N LEU A 477 15.14 18.12 -7.94
CA LEU A 477 15.06 19.38 -7.20
C LEU A 477 13.61 19.84 -6.88
N PRO A 478 12.62 19.79 -7.79
CA PRO A 478 11.25 20.18 -7.46
C PRO A 478 10.62 19.34 -6.35
N VAL A 479 10.82 18.01 -6.38
CA VAL A 479 10.33 17.09 -5.35
C VAL A 479 11.04 17.37 -4.02
N ARG A 480 12.37 17.51 -4.05
CA ARG A 480 13.17 17.83 -2.86
C ARG A 480 12.70 19.10 -2.19
N ALA A 481 12.61 20.20 -2.94
CA ALA A 481 12.19 21.49 -2.41
C ALA A 481 10.78 21.46 -1.81
N SER A 482 9.87 20.70 -2.43
CA SER A 482 8.49 20.53 -1.95
C SER A 482 8.39 19.75 -0.63
N LEU A 483 9.30 18.80 -0.39
CA LEU A 483 9.32 17.99 0.84
C LEU A 483 10.11 18.64 1.98
N GLU A 484 11.28 19.21 1.67
CA GLU A 484 12.18 19.83 2.66
C GLU A 484 11.53 21.00 3.39
N ARG A 485 10.68 21.79 2.70
CA ARG A 485 9.93 22.89 3.34
C ARG A 485 9.00 22.44 4.46
N HIS A 486 8.61 21.16 4.48
CA HIS A 486 7.82 20.55 5.56
C HIS A 486 8.63 19.66 6.49
N GLY A 487 9.95 19.57 6.28
CA GLY A 487 10.85 18.70 7.01
C GLY A 487 10.51 17.22 6.85
N LEU A 488 10.04 16.82 5.66
CA LEU A 488 9.71 15.45 5.28
C LEU A 488 10.93 14.77 4.63
N GLY A 489 11.14 13.50 4.95
CA GLY A 489 12.24 12.69 4.41
C GLY A 489 11.79 11.76 3.29
N ARG A 490 12.69 10.86 2.91
CA ARG A 490 12.51 9.88 1.84
C ARG A 490 12.48 8.44 2.38
N PHE A 491 12.15 7.49 1.51
CA PHE A 491 12.25 6.07 1.81
C PHE A 491 13.67 5.57 1.51
N ARG A 492 14.24 4.80 2.42
CA ARG A 492 15.54 4.15 2.26
C ARG A 492 15.39 2.64 2.36
N VAL A 493 15.30 2.01 1.20
CA VAL A 493 15.25 0.56 1.03
C VAL A 493 16.69 0.01 1.04
N THR A 494 17.22 -0.29 2.21
CA THR A 494 18.66 -0.51 2.44
C THR A 494 19.24 -1.74 1.74
N GLN A 495 18.40 -2.67 1.25
CA GLN A 495 18.87 -3.78 0.38
C GLN A 495 19.29 -3.31 -1.02
N LYS A 496 18.88 -2.10 -1.45
CA LYS A 496 19.20 -1.51 -2.75
C LYS A 496 20.48 -0.67 -2.75
N ALA A 497 21.18 -0.61 -1.60
CA ALA A 497 22.40 0.16 -1.41
C ALA A 497 23.52 -0.32 -2.32
N ASN A 498 24.09 0.62 -3.07
CA ASN A 498 25.33 0.39 -3.79
C ASN A 498 26.52 0.70 -2.87
N LEU A 499 27.13 -0.33 -2.31
CA LEU A 499 28.24 -0.16 -1.36
C LEU A 499 29.54 0.37 -2.00
N ARG A 500 29.63 0.40 -3.33
CA ARG A 500 30.78 0.99 -4.04
C ARG A 500 30.66 2.49 -4.25
N ASP A 501 29.44 3.02 -4.14
CA ASP A 501 29.17 4.44 -4.26
C ASP A 501 28.98 5.02 -2.84
N PRO A 502 29.95 5.80 -2.32
CA PRO A 502 29.85 6.37 -0.99
C PRO A 502 28.74 7.42 -0.87
N LEU A 503 28.13 7.87 -1.97
CA LEU A 503 27.02 8.83 -1.99
C LEU A 503 25.65 8.16 -2.22
N ASP A 504 25.59 6.83 -2.32
CA ASP A 504 24.33 6.14 -2.61
C ASP A 504 23.31 6.34 -1.49
N VAL A 505 22.12 6.81 -1.88
CA VAL A 505 21.05 7.23 -0.97
C VAL A 505 20.45 6.09 -0.14
N TYR A 506 20.72 4.82 -0.46
CA TYR A 506 20.22 3.70 0.36
C TYR A 506 21.22 3.24 1.42
N ARG A 507 22.43 3.81 1.47
CA ARG A 507 23.37 3.63 2.58
C ARG A 507 22.84 4.32 3.83
N SER A 508 22.89 3.62 4.96
CA SER A 508 22.20 3.99 6.19
C SER A 508 22.87 5.15 6.93
N GLU A 509 24.18 5.38 6.72
CA GLU A 509 24.91 6.52 7.27
C GLU A 509 24.44 7.88 6.74
N HIS A 510 23.74 7.90 5.60
CA HIS A 510 23.18 9.11 5.02
C HIS A 510 21.75 9.38 5.47
N ALA A 511 21.17 8.51 6.29
CA ALA A 511 19.83 8.69 6.80
C ALA A 511 19.76 9.90 7.73
N VAL A 512 18.67 10.65 7.61
CA VAL A 512 18.33 11.73 8.54
C VAL A 512 17.08 11.38 9.31
N ALA A 513 16.83 12.07 10.43
CA ALA A 513 15.69 11.78 11.31
C ALA A 513 14.33 11.73 10.58
N ALA A 514 14.15 12.50 9.50
CA ALA A 514 12.91 12.55 8.73
C ALA A 514 12.69 11.34 7.80
N ASP A 515 13.73 10.55 7.53
CA ASP A 515 13.66 9.43 6.60
C ASP A 515 12.91 8.22 7.18
N TRP A 516 12.51 7.33 6.27
CA TRP A 516 11.88 6.06 6.57
C TRP A 516 12.81 4.93 6.17
N MET A 517 13.21 4.12 7.14
CA MET A 517 14.14 3.00 6.93
C MET A 517 13.38 1.69 6.76
N MET A 518 13.75 0.92 5.75
CA MET A 518 13.21 -0.42 5.53
C MET A 518 14.24 -1.30 4.84
N VAL A 519 14.18 -2.61 5.07
CA VAL A 519 14.96 -3.55 4.27
C VAL A 519 14.20 -3.90 3.00
N SER A 520 12.91 -4.24 3.11
CA SER A 520 12.03 -4.54 2.00
C SER A 520 10.71 -3.77 2.09
N THR A 521 9.98 -3.80 0.99
CA THR A 521 8.63 -3.28 0.76
C THR A 521 7.81 -4.37 0.06
N HIS A 522 6.53 -4.12 -0.17
CA HIS A 522 5.66 -5.04 -0.91
C HIS A 522 6.15 -5.30 -2.36
N ASP A 523 6.92 -4.37 -2.96
CA ASP A 523 7.44 -4.44 -4.34
C ASP A 523 8.87 -4.99 -4.46
N THR A 524 9.48 -5.39 -3.35
CA THR A 524 10.87 -5.86 -3.34
C THR A 524 10.99 -7.22 -2.69
N PRO A 525 12.00 -8.03 -3.05
CA PRO A 525 12.34 -9.25 -2.32
C PRO A 525 12.47 -9.03 -0.81
N SER A 526 12.11 -10.03 -0.01
CA SER A 526 12.41 -10.03 1.43
C SER A 526 13.91 -10.12 1.68
N LEU A 527 14.38 -9.69 2.85
CA LEU A 527 15.79 -9.84 3.25
C LEU A 527 16.27 -11.29 3.13
N TRP A 528 15.41 -12.24 3.47
CA TRP A 528 15.75 -13.66 3.48
C TRP A 528 16.04 -14.18 2.07
N GLN A 529 15.32 -13.70 1.07
CA GLN A 529 15.62 -13.96 -0.34
C GLN A 529 16.88 -13.20 -0.79
N VAL A 530 17.08 -11.98 -0.31
CA VAL A 530 18.25 -11.15 -0.61
C VAL A 530 19.55 -11.77 -0.10
N LEU A 531 19.53 -12.40 1.08
CA LEU A 531 20.70 -13.08 1.65
C LEU A 531 21.14 -14.26 0.78
N ASP A 532 20.21 -15.06 0.28
CA ASP A 532 20.51 -16.15 -0.67
C ASP A 532 21.14 -15.60 -1.95
N ARG A 533 20.61 -14.47 -2.45
CA ARG A 533 21.16 -13.78 -3.62
C ARG A 533 22.58 -13.27 -3.36
N TRP A 534 22.81 -12.54 -2.27
CA TRP A 534 24.15 -12.06 -1.92
C TRP A 534 25.16 -13.19 -1.75
N ARG A 535 24.74 -14.33 -1.21
CA ARG A 535 25.57 -15.53 -1.15
C ARG A 535 25.95 -16.04 -2.54
N THR A 536 24.97 -16.09 -3.44
CA THR A 536 25.16 -16.60 -4.80
C THR A 536 26.02 -15.66 -5.65
N GLU A 537 25.88 -14.35 -5.44
CA GLU A 537 26.61 -13.29 -6.14
C GLU A 537 27.97 -12.93 -5.50
N GLY A 538 28.35 -13.56 -4.38
CA GLY A 538 29.61 -13.26 -3.69
C GLY A 538 29.65 -11.87 -3.04
N ALA A 539 28.50 -11.34 -2.62
CA ALA A 539 28.35 -10.01 -2.02
C ALA A 539 28.31 -10.02 -0.48
N LEU A 540 28.34 -11.19 0.17
CA LEU A 540 28.21 -11.31 1.63
C LEU A 540 29.35 -10.60 2.37
N GLU A 541 30.59 -10.74 1.91
CA GLU A 541 31.76 -10.15 2.56
C GLU A 541 31.70 -8.63 2.55
N ALA A 542 31.27 -8.03 1.43
CA ALA A 542 31.10 -6.59 1.32
C ALA A 542 29.98 -6.07 2.24
N GLN A 543 28.85 -6.79 2.30
CA GLN A 543 27.75 -6.45 3.22
C GLN A 543 28.18 -6.59 4.68
N ALA A 544 28.92 -7.66 5.01
CA ALA A 544 29.44 -7.92 6.35
C ALA A 544 30.42 -6.84 6.81
N ALA A 545 31.37 -6.44 5.94
CA ALA A 545 32.31 -5.36 6.24
C ALA A 545 31.59 -4.04 6.50
N TYR A 546 30.70 -3.64 5.59
CA TYR A 546 29.89 -2.44 5.73
C TYR A 546 29.08 -2.42 7.04
N LEU A 547 28.34 -3.51 7.34
CA LEU A 547 27.53 -3.59 8.56
C LEU A 547 28.40 -3.63 9.83
N ALA A 548 29.58 -4.23 9.78
CA ALA A 548 30.50 -4.23 10.91
C ALA A 548 31.04 -2.83 11.22
N GLU A 549 31.35 -2.03 10.21
CA GLU A 549 31.74 -0.62 10.40
C GLU A 549 30.62 0.16 11.09
N ARG A 550 29.39 -0.02 10.62
CA ARG A 550 28.18 0.64 11.15
C ARG A 550 27.86 0.24 12.59
N LEU A 551 28.00 -1.04 12.93
CA LEU A 551 27.43 -1.60 14.17
C LEU A 551 28.46 -1.96 15.24
N ALA A 552 29.76 -1.97 14.93
CA ALA A 552 30.77 -2.29 15.93
C ALA A 552 30.72 -1.29 17.10
N PRO A 553 30.67 -1.77 18.37
CA PRO A 553 30.73 -0.91 19.54
C PRO A 553 32.06 -0.17 19.70
N GLN A 554 33.15 -0.75 19.19
CA GLN A 554 34.49 -0.16 19.22
C GLN A 554 35.20 -0.42 17.89
N GLU A 555 36.22 0.40 17.57
CA GLU A 555 36.89 0.35 16.26
C GLU A 555 37.72 -0.91 16.05
N ASP A 556 38.39 -1.37 17.10
CA ASP A 556 39.15 -2.62 17.15
C ASP A 556 38.26 -3.87 16.95
N GLN A 557 36.95 -3.76 17.15
CA GLN A 557 35.99 -4.84 16.98
C GLN A 557 35.43 -4.97 15.55
N VAL A 558 35.68 -4.00 14.65
CA VAL A 558 35.14 -4.03 13.27
C VAL A 558 35.57 -5.29 12.52
N ALA A 559 36.86 -5.61 12.55
CA ALA A 559 37.39 -6.74 11.80
C ALA A 559 36.87 -8.11 12.31
N SER A 560 36.65 -8.25 13.62
CA SER A 560 36.11 -9.49 14.19
C SER A 560 34.62 -9.64 13.88
N LEU A 561 33.84 -8.55 13.96
CA LEU A 561 32.42 -8.53 13.57
C LEU A 561 32.22 -8.81 12.08
N ALA A 562 33.04 -8.22 11.20
CA ALA A 562 32.97 -8.49 9.76
C ALA A 562 33.16 -9.98 9.46
N ARG A 563 34.12 -10.64 10.14
CA ARG A 563 34.35 -12.10 10.02
C ARG A 563 33.19 -12.91 10.60
N ALA A 564 32.55 -12.46 11.67
CA ALA A 564 31.40 -13.15 12.24
C ALA A 564 30.18 -13.06 11.30
N PHE A 565 29.89 -11.86 10.80
CA PHE A 565 28.79 -11.60 9.88
C PHE A 565 28.95 -12.35 8.55
N SER A 566 30.16 -12.44 7.99
CA SER A 566 30.37 -13.18 6.74
C SER A 566 30.20 -14.70 6.88
N ARG A 567 30.41 -15.24 8.09
CA ARG A 567 30.31 -16.69 8.37
C ARG A 567 28.90 -17.14 8.75
N ASP A 568 28.09 -16.25 9.30
CA ASP A 568 26.73 -16.54 9.77
C ASP A 568 25.71 -15.61 9.07
N PRO A 569 25.02 -16.11 8.02
CA PRO A 569 23.98 -15.35 7.33
C PRO A 569 22.81 -14.92 8.22
N MET A 570 22.49 -15.66 9.28
CA MET A 570 21.41 -15.27 10.21
C MET A 570 21.86 -14.13 11.12
N LEU A 571 23.13 -14.13 11.53
CA LEU A 571 23.71 -12.99 12.24
C LEU A 571 23.83 -11.76 11.32
N LEU A 572 24.21 -11.94 10.05
CA LEU A 572 24.20 -10.88 9.05
C LEU A 572 22.79 -10.30 8.85
N ALA A 573 21.75 -11.14 8.83
CA ALA A 573 20.36 -10.70 8.76
C ALA A 573 20.00 -9.81 9.95
N ARG A 574 20.35 -10.24 11.17
CA ARG A 574 20.17 -9.46 12.41
C ARG A 574 20.90 -8.13 12.33
N ALA A 575 22.16 -8.13 11.85
CA ALA A 575 22.93 -6.91 11.65
C ALA A 575 22.24 -5.96 10.65
N LYS A 576 21.72 -6.49 9.53
CA LYS A 576 21.01 -5.67 8.55
C LYS A 576 19.76 -5.00 9.12
N PHE A 577 19.01 -5.70 9.99
CA PHE A 577 17.90 -5.07 10.71
C PHE A 577 18.38 -4.06 11.75
N ALA A 578 19.44 -4.36 12.52
CA ALA A 578 19.98 -3.45 13.53
C ALA A 578 20.47 -2.13 12.93
N ASP A 579 21.05 -2.18 11.73
CA ASP A 579 21.48 -1.01 10.96
C ASP A 579 20.33 -0.04 10.65
N LEU A 580 19.08 -0.52 10.49
CA LEU A 580 17.93 0.37 10.32
C LEU A 580 17.75 1.27 11.55
N PHE A 581 17.88 0.70 12.75
CA PHE A 581 17.68 1.41 14.02
C PHE A 581 18.91 2.23 14.43
N ALA A 582 20.11 1.85 13.97
CA ALA A 582 21.35 2.59 14.19
C ALA A 582 21.58 3.72 13.16
N SER A 583 20.67 3.89 12.19
CA SER A 583 20.82 4.86 11.09
C SER A 583 20.65 6.33 11.50
N GLY A 584 19.98 6.60 12.62
CA GLY A 584 19.57 7.96 13.03
C GLY A 584 18.23 8.42 12.47
N ALA A 585 17.55 7.60 11.65
CA ALA A 585 16.18 7.86 11.23
C ALA A 585 15.17 7.63 12.37
N ALA A 586 14.12 8.45 12.43
CA ALA A 586 13.08 8.31 13.44
C ALA A 586 11.97 7.31 13.06
N HIS A 587 12.01 6.74 11.85
CA HIS A 587 10.96 5.87 11.33
C HIS A 587 11.55 4.61 10.71
N VAL A 588 11.09 3.45 11.18
CA VAL A 588 11.46 2.13 10.67
C VAL A 588 10.20 1.38 10.27
N SER A 589 10.16 0.85 9.05
CA SER A 589 9.07 0.01 8.54
C SER A 589 9.59 -1.38 8.21
N ILE A 590 8.87 -2.40 8.71
CA ILE A 590 9.15 -3.81 8.48
C ILE A 590 7.97 -4.39 7.70
N PHE A 591 8.26 -5.00 6.55
CA PHE A 591 7.23 -5.73 5.82
C PHE A 591 7.03 -7.11 6.43
N PHE A 592 5.79 -7.62 6.53
CA PHE A 592 5.49 -8.82 7.31
C PHE A 592 6.29 -10.07 6.87
N ALA A 593 6.64 -10.19 5.58
CA ALA A 593 7.46 -11.30 5.10
C ALA A 593 8.85 -11.33 5.78
N ASP A 594 9.43 -10.15 6.05
CA ASP A 594 10.70 -10.03 6.78
C ASP A 594 10.54 -10.43 8.25
N LEU A 595 9.41 -10.08 8.88
CA LEU A 595 9.11 -10.47 10.26
C LEU A 595 9.16 -11.99 10.44
N PHE A 596 8.60 -12.74 9.48
CA PHE A 596 8.41 -14.18 9.57
C PHE A 596 9.52 -15.04 8.95
N GLY A 597 10.56 -14.47 8.35
CA GLY A 597 11.57 -15.30 7.71
C GLY A 597 11.22 -15.76 6.29
N MET A 598 10.19 -15.17 5.67
CA MET A 598 9.63 -15.65 4.42
C MET A 598 10.54 -15.27 3.24
N LYS A 599 10.69 -16.17 2.27
CA LYS A 599 11.52 -15.94 1.07
C LYS A 599 10.68 -15.64 -0.18
N GLU A 600 9.37 -15.84 -0.07
CA GLU A 600 8.43 -15.66 -1.15
C GLU A 600 8.22 -14.16 -1.45
N PRO A 601 8.21 -13.76 -2.73
CA PRO A 601 7.81 -12.42 -3.09
C PRO A 601 6.31 -12.20 -2.84
N TYR A 602 5.97 -10.99 -2.43
CA TYR A 602 4.58 -10.55 -2.27
C TYR A 602 4.01 -9.99 -3.56
N ASN A 603 4.75 -9.12 -4.23
CA ASN A 603 4.47 -8.61 -5.56
C ASN A 603 5.74 -8.61 -6.41
N GLN A 604 5.59 -8.84 -7.71
CA GLN A 604 6.63 -8.61 -8.71
C GLN A 604 6.17 -7.48 -9.65
N PRO A 605 6.75 -6.28 -9.53
CA PRO A 605 6.38 -5.15 -10.38
C PRO A 605 6.52 -5.47 -11.87
N GLY A 606 5.56 -5.01 -12.68
CA GLY A 606 5.54 -5.23 -14.13
C GLY A 606 5.04 -6.60 -14.57
N THR A 607 4.48 -7.42 -13.67
CA THR A 607 3.87 -8.71 -14.02
C THR A 607 2.42 -8.81 -13.56
N VAL A 608 1.63 -9.63 -14.27
CA VAL A 608 0.27 -10.01 -13.88
C VAL A 608 0.28 -11.51 -13.58
N SER A 609 0.00 -11.87 -12.33
CA SER A 609 0.05 -13.26 -11.85
C SER A 609 -0.80 -13.46 -10.61
N ASP A 610 -1.42 -14.63 -10.46
CA ASP A 610 -2.14 -15.05 -9.25
C ASP A 610 -1.25 -15.11 -7.99
N ALA A 611 0.08 -15.12 -8.17
CA ALA A 611 1.03 -15.06 -7.07
C ALA A 611 1.20 -13.64 -6.49
N ASN A 612 0.88 -12.59 -7.26
CA ASN A 612 0.95 -11.22 -6.77
C ASN A 612 -0.20 -10.95 -5.80
N TRP A 613 0.08 -10.15 -4.77
CA TRP A 613 -0.91 -9.71 -3.78
C TRP A 613 -1.56 -10.85 -2.99
N SER A 614 -0.96 -12.06 -3.02
CA SER A 614 -1.57 -13.25 -2.43
C SER A 614 -0.84 -13.82 -1.23
N LEU A 615 0.45 -13.54 -0.98
CA LEU A 615 1.16 -14.13 0.18
C LEU A 615 0.51 -13.71 1.51
N ARG A 616 0.35 -14.67 2.44
CA ARG A 616 -0.32 -14.47 3.73
C ARG A 616 0.56 -14.82 4.92
N VAL A 617 0.24 -14.20 6.05
CA VAL A 617 0.72 -14.62 7.36
C VAL A 617 0.27 -16.06 7.62
N PRO A 618 1.16 -16.96 8.08
CA PRO A 618 0.80 -18.35 8.37
C PRO A 618 -0.36 -18.44 9.39
N PRO A 619 -1.33 -19.37 9.22
CA PRO A 619 -2.43 -19.51 10.19
C PRO A 619 -1.95 -19.82 11.62
N ASP A 620 -0.83 -20.52 11.77
CA ASP A 620 -0.15 -20.84 13.02
C ASP A 620 1.02 -19.89 13.33
N TYR A 621 0.89 -18.61 12.95
CA TYR A 621 1.96 -17.60 12.96
C TYR A 621 2.73 -17.51 14.27
N GLN A 622 2.10 -17.65 15.44
CA GLN A 622 2.80 -17.58 16.73
C GLN A 622 3.82 -18.71 16.87
N ARG A 623 3.41 -19.94 16.54
CA ARG A 623 4.28 -21.12 16.58
C ARG A 623 5.36 -21.02 15.52
N HIS A 624 4.99 -20.60 14.31
CA HIS A 624 5.92 -20.39 13.20
C HIS A 624 7.00 -19.37 13.57
N TYR A 625 6.61 -18.18 14.05
CA TYR A 625 7.51 -17.13 14.49
C TYR A 625 8.44 -17.61 15.59
N THR A 626 7.90 -18.24 16.65
CA THR A 626 8.71 -18.71 17.79
C THR A 626 9.80 -19.68 17.35
N LEU A 627 9.46 -20.65 16.48
CA LEU A 627 10.40 -21.63 15.95
C LEU A 627 11.45 -21.00 15.05
N HIS A 628 11.05 -20.06 14.20
CA HIS A 628 11.97 -19.40 13.28
C HIS A 628 12.92 -18.45 14.01
N ALA A 629 12.40 -17.66 14.96
CA ALA A 629 13.17 -16.75 15.78
C ALA A 629 14.22 -17.50 16.63
N SER A 630 13.86 -18.66 17.22
CA SER A 630 14.81 -19.48 17.98
C SER A 630 15.97 -20.02 17.14
N ARG A 631 15.84 -20.01 15.81
CA ARG A 631 16.87 -20.42 14.84
C ARG A 631 17.56 -19.22 14.17
N GLY A 632 17.21 -17.99 14.54
CA GLY A 632 17.68 -16.77 13.88
C GLY A 632 17.10 -16.53 12.49
N ALA A 633 16.06 -17.29 12.08
CA ALA A 633 15.44 -17.26 10.77
C ALA A 633 14.12 -16.45 10.73
N ALA A 634 13.98 -15.49 11.65
CA ALA A 634 12.91 -14.48 11.71
C ALA A 634 13.48 -13.21 12.37
N LEU A 635 12.76 -12.09 12.26
CA LEU A 635 13.17 -10.86 12.92
C LEU A 635 12.98 -10.99 14.43
N ASP A 636 14.09 -10.99 15.19
CA ASP A 636 14.09 -10.95 16.65
C ASP A 636 14.37 -9.52 17.13
N LEU A 637 13.30 -8.74 17.34
CA LEU A 637 13.38 -7.33 17.71
C LEU A 637 14.25 -7.08 18.96
N PRO A 638 14.11 -7.82 20.09
CA PRO A 638 14.97 -7.64 21.24
C PRO A 638 16.48 -7.69 20.92
N ARG A 639 16.95 -8.71 20.18
CA ARG A 639 18.38 -8.80 19.82
C ARG A 639 18.80 -7.77 18.78
N VAL A 640 17.90 -7.39 17.86
CA VAL A 640 18.15 -6.34 16.87
C VAL A 640 18.33 -4.99 17.54
N LEU A 641 17.43 -4.62 18.46
CA LEU A 641 17.51 -3.37 19.21
C LEU A 641 18.72 -3.35 20.15
N ALA A 642 19.03 -4.47 20.82
CA ALA A 642 20.24 -4.59 21.65
C ALA A 642 21.53 -4.36 20.83
N MET A 643 21.60 -4.90 19.61
CA MET A 643 22.73 -4.67 18.72
C MET A 643 22.83 -3.20 18.28
N ALA A 644 21.69 -2.58 17.93
CA ALA A 644 21.65 -1.17 17.54
C ALA A 644 22.05 -0.24 18.70
N LEU A 645 21.59 -0.51 19.94
CA LEU A 645 21.94 0.28 21.13
C LEU A 645 23.45 0.26 21.44
N ARG A 646 24.12 -0.84 21.13
CA ARG A 646 25.56 -1.02 21.36
C ARG A 646 26.44 -0.42 20.26
N ALA A 647 25.86 -0.04 19.11
CA ALA A 647 26.62 0.57 18.01
C ALA A 647 27.27 1.91 18.43
N ARG A 648 28.41 2.26 17.81
CA ARG A 648 29.13 3.53 18.06
C ARG A 648 28.25 4.76 17.77
N GLY A 649 28.41 5.84 18.55
CA GLY A 649 27.90 7.18 18.19
C GLY A 649 26.82 7.84 19.07
N GLY A 650 26.70 7.52 20.37
CA GLY A 650 25.76 8.22 21.29
C GLY A 650 26.41 8.70 22.58
N ALA A 651 25.98 9.87 23.09
CA ALA A 651 26.52 10.53 24.28
C ALA A 651 26.18 9.86 25.64
N MET A 652 25.37 8.77 25.64
CA MET A 652 24.96 8.03 26.84
C MET A 652 25.20 6.53 26.67
N ARG A 653 26.47 6.11 26.77
CA ARG A 653 26.90 4.73 26.47
C ARG A 653 26.51 3.70 27.52
N GLU A 654 26.56 4.05 28.80
CA GLU A 654 26.34 3.09 29.90
C GLU A 654 24.86 2.70 30.04
N ASP A 655 23.94 3.67 30.03
CA ASP A 655 22.49 3.42 30.10
C ASP A 655 22.00 2.56 28.93
N ARG A 656 22.52 2.82 27.71
CA ARG A 656 22.19 2.04 26.52
C ARG A 656 22.72 0.60 26.60
N ALA A 657 23.90 0.39 27.18
CA ALA A 657 24.45 -0.95 27.36
C ALA A 657 23.62 -1.77 28.35
N ALA A 658 23.24 -1.17 29.50
CA ALA A 658 22.38 -1.82 30.48
C ALA A 658 21.00 -2.18 29.90
N LEU A 659 20.41 -1.28 29.10
CA LEU A 659 19.15 -1.57 28.40
C LEU A 659 19.33 -2.70 27.37
N ALA A 660 20.42 -2.70 26.60
CA ALA A 660 20.73 -3.78 25.67
C ALA A 660 20.86 -5.15 26.38
N ASP A 661 21.45 -5.19 27.57
CA ASP A 661 21.55 -6.43 28.37
C ASP A 661 20.18 -6.94 28.81
N LYS A 662 19.27 -6.04 29.25
CA LYS A 662 17.88 -6.41 29.57
C LYS A 662 17.15 -6.99 28.35
N LEU A 663 17.31 -6.38 27.17
CA LEU A 663 16.71 -6.87 25.93
C LEU A 663 17.23 -8.26 25.54
N MET A 664 18.52 -8.53 25.73
CA MET A 664 19.12 -9.84 25.43
C MET A 664 18.54 -10.97 26.30
N ALA A 665 18.05 -10.65 27.51
CA ALA A 665 17.40 -11.60 28.41
C ALA A 665 15.94 -11.90 28.03
N LEU A 666 15.29 -11.06 27.21
CA LEU A 666 13.91 -11.29 26.77
C LEU A 666 13.82 -12.43 25.75
N PRO A 667 12.72 -13.20 25.70
CA PRO A 667 12.42 -14.06 24.55
C PRO A 667 12.15 -13.21 23.29
N ALA A 668 12.20 -13.81 22.10
CA ALA A 668 11.91 -13.09 20.83
C ALA A 668 10.45 -12.62 20.68
N ALA A 669 9.53 -13.29 21.37
CA ALA A 669 8.15 -12.88 21.57
C ALA A 669 7.78 -13.14 23.03
N PRO A 670 6.87 -12.34 23.62
CA PRO A 670 6.31 -12.68 24.92
C PRO A 670 5.61 -14.06 24.86
N PRO A 671 5.62 -14.83 25.97
CA PRO A 671 4.88 -16.09 26.02
C PRO A 671 3.42 -15.84 25.67
N ALA A 672 2.82 -16.72 24.85
CA ALA A 672 1.42 -16.57 24.45
C ALA A 672 0.55 -16.47 25.71
N GLY A 673 -0.08 -15.30 25.90
CA GLY A 673 -1.17 -15.16 26.85
C GLY A 673 -2.30 -16.07 26.39
N VAL A 674 -2.71 -17.00 27.26
CA VAL A 674 -3.83 -17.92 27.02
C VAL A 674 -5.12 -17.12 26.88
#